data_AF-A0A1G4EAB8-F1
#
_entry.id   AF-A0A1G4EAB8-F1
#
_cell.length_a   1.000
_cell.length_b   1.000
_cell.length_c   1.000
_cell.angle_alpha   90.00
_cell.angle_beta   90.00
_cell.angle_gamma   90.00
#
_symmetry.space_group_name_H-M   'P 1'
#
loop_
_entity.id
_entity.type
_entity.pdbx_description
1 polymer ?
#
loop_
_entity_poly.entity_id
_entity_poly.type
_entity_poly.pdbx_seq_one_letter_code
_entity_poly.pdbx_strand_id
1 'polypeptide(L)'
;MKNWGTILKENSFDHNTSCINVIYWLYGKIKDIKLDVTELHAIYSKFQNFLKENCYKGKSDKEIYNKYIKSYDMEVLKNKKLVYDFLEYYISIINMLLKNKSKNNKEYCSYIKYIFNLYTYMKQNNTTQVYCEEIRKFIAKFKGVDELNFLKSECSSESLNINFEYNVNDNCELQTGDSIKVLQNASYPKDIEDYIENFNISETKEVINMGDDIWKNTPLNKFYNKLNSLYKGEVNNIHRCKSFISNNVSKGANIYNLCNNLKDILEDWDTLLTKIELINKDDKKNCDYLNYWLHGKIKGNYCRKSTIEFLYKEWDKINEIIDKSNTKCSYKNFLVSENAFIKKKNLFDFIENYDSIKSKLDKSDISKNEKYCEYIKNHFELYFVMKHEDSCKKTSHYNEEKNIFKTKFIHNKNEVEYIKKNCNDKYIETIVKVDSNNVISTLPNEFETRKQEYVSEGLPSHEKYNELDKKDNIDSYCSYCTDLLPYEIDNPGINSLCKIFAKNLKEIKDKSNRSEHCSYFYYWMYDKIWKKFGSNSNHINNKPVVLALLNVVYRIIYKLQIDECFYNFNSNDTFHVWEEKKYLHDYFKNFNTINECITSKKEKCKTYCEYVKHIATLYGKYLKECCIYYYNVNNIFEEKCLDYFECDQKYNPYSLLSELQCDNPGEVEDIKEILKDVTIDQQVKILTKKYSNHEYSHNVLKESTFHEPVVDNFYTMAGSYFLVIGAFLGFFIFYKFTPIGSCIRNRRAKKKRVEYNYIKQNQRLPNVEPEYNELPPQRRRVRIAYQAT
;
A
#
# COMPACT_ATOMS: atom_id res chain seq x y z
N MET A 1 4.64 1.96 -23.26
CA MET A 1 3.85 2.65 -24.30
C MET A 1 4.73 2.87 -25.52
N LYS A 2 4.70 1.97 -26.54
CA LYS A 2 5.58 2.06 -27.73
C LYS A 2 5.04 2.97 -28.85
N ASN A 3 3.81 3.50 -28.74
CA ASN A 3 3.11 4.22 -29.81
C ASN A 3 2.83 5.70 -29.50
N TRP A 4 3.61 6.35 -28.62
CA TRP A 4 3.35 7.73 -28.18
C TRP A 4 3.28 8.74 -29.33
N GLY A 5 4.24 8.68 -30.27
CA GLY A 5 4.26 9.56 -31.45
C GLY A 5 3.03 9.40 -32.33
N THR A 6 2.58 8.15 -32.54
CA THR A 6 1.37 7.83 -33.32
C THR A 6 0.12 8.39 -32.65
N ILE A 7 -0.03 8.20 -31.34
CA ILE A 7 -1.19 8.70 -30.56
C ILE A 7 -1.30 10.23 -30.68
N LEU A 8 -0.18 10.95 -30.59
CA LEU A 8 -0.17 12.40 -30.70
C LEU A 8 -0.54 12.87 -32.12
N LYS A 9 0.02 12.22 -33.16
CA LYS A 9 -0.29 12.54 -34.56
C LYS A 9 -1.76 12.29 -34.90
N GLU A 10 -2.31 11.14 -34.53
CA GLU A 10 -3.69 10.75 -34.85
C GLU A 10 -4.73 11.67 -34.20
N ASN A 11 -4.44 12.19 -33.00
CA ASN A 11 -5.36 13.06 -32.27
C ASN A 11 -5.03 14.55 -32.40
N SER A 12 -4.03 14.91 -33.22
CA SER A 12 -3.54 16.29 -33.37
C SER A 12 -3.19 16.96 -32.03
N PHE A 13 -2.62 16.20 -31.09
CA PHE A 13 -2.25 16.70 -29.78
C PHE A 13 -0.86 17.35 -29.81
N ASP A 14 -0.74 18.53 -29.17
CA ASP A 14 0.56 19.16 -28.97
C ASP A 14 1.45 18.28 -28.08
N HIS A 15 2.68 18.05 -28.55
CA HIS A 15 3.62 17.13 -27.91
C HIS A 15 4.02 17.59 -26.50
N ASN A 16 4.37 18.87 -26.34
CA ASN A 16 4.81 19.41 -25.05
C ASN A 16 3.67 19.41 -24.03
N THR A 17 2.49 19.84 -24.45
CA THR A 17 1.28 19.87 -23.62
C THR A 17 0.87 18.46 -23.20
N SER A 18 0.91 17.49 -24.11
CA SER A 18 0.65 16.08 -23.80
C SER A 18 1.65 15.48 -22.82
N CYS A 19 2.92 15.85 -22.92
CA CYS A 19 3.96 15.42 -21.98
C CYS A 19 3.75 15.94 -20.55
N ILE A 20 3.19 17.15 -20.41
CA ILE A 20 2.81 17.69 -19.10
C ILE A 20 1.51 17.03 -18.61
N ASN A 21 0.51 16.91 -19.48
CA ASN A 21 -0.78 16.27 -19.16
C ASN A 21 -0.62 14.85 -18.65
N VAL A 22 0.26 14.04 -19.25
CA VAL A 22 0.48 12.65 -18.82
C VAL A 22 1.16 12.58 -17.44
N ILE A 23 1.99 13.55 -17.07
CA ILE A 23 2.57 13.66 -15.72
C ILE A 23 1.47 13.92 -14.68
N TYR A 24 0.61 14.91 -14.89
CA TYR A 24 -0.48 15.21 -13.95
C TYR A 24 -1.61 14.16 -13.98
N TRP A 25 -1.80 13.47 -15.10
CA TRP A 25 -2.63 12.28 -15.17
C TRP A 25 -2.07 11.18 -14.26
N LEU A 26 -0.77 10.91 -14.33
CA LEU A 26 -0.11 9.92 -13.47
C LEU A 26 -0.26 10.31 -11.99
N TYR A 27 -0.03 11.57 -11.63
CA TYR A 27 -0.25 12.06 -10.25
C TYR A 27 -1.68 11.83 -9.77
N GLY A 28 -2.67 11.99 -10.66
CA GLY A 28 -4.05 11.66 -10.37
C GLY A 28 -4.30 10.17 -10.17
N LYS A 29 -3.65 9.32 -10.97
CA LYS A 29 -3.82 7.87 -10.91
C LYS A 29 -3.11 7.22 -9.73
N ILE A 30 -1.93 7.69 -9.36
CA ILE A 30 -1.17 7.20 -8.20
C ILE A 30 -2.03 7.30 -6.93
N LYS A 31 -2.83 8.36 -6.79
CA LYS A 31 -3.75 8.55 -5.66
C LYS A 31 -4.85 7.49 -5.60
N ASP A 32 -5.36 7.05 -6.74
CA ASP A 32 -6.49 6.12 -6.80
C ASP A 32 -6.07 4.66 -6.61
N ILE A 33 -4.75 4.39 -6.61
CA ILE A 33 -4.17 3.05 -6.49
C ILE A 33 -3.47 2.97 -5.13
N LYS A 34 -3.81 1.97 -4.31
CA LYS A 34 -3.11 1.68 -3.05
C LYS A 34 -1.74 1.06 -3.35
N LEU A 35 -0.80 1.88 -3.79
CA LEU A 35 0.55 1.47 -4.14
C LEU A 35 1.45 1.52 -2.91
N ASP A 36 2.29 0.50 -2.74
CA ASP A 36 3.40 0.60 -1.80
C ASP A 36 4.57 1.45 -2.38
N VAL A 37 5.57 1.76 -1.55
CA VAL A 37 6.70 2.61 -1.95
C VAL A 37 7.50 1.99 -3.11
N THR A 38 7.59 0.66 -3.15
CA THR A 38 8.34 -0.10 -4.16
C THR A 38 7.63 -0.05 -5.50
N GLU A 39 6.32 -0.28 -5.51
CA GLU A 39 5.47 -0.16 -6.69
C GLU A 39 5.49 1.28 -7.22
N LEU A 40 5.39 2.27 -6.33
CA LEU A 40 5.44 3.68 -6.69
C LEU A 40 6.82 4.07 -7.25
N HIS A 41 7.91 3.58 -6.65
CA HIS A 41 9.26 3.79 -7.16
C HIS A 41 9.45 3.15 -8.54
N ALA A 42 8.98 1.92 -8.73
CA ALA A 42 9.04 1.23 -10.01
C ALA A 42 8.23 1.95 -11.09
N ILE A 43 7.03 2.44 -10.75
CA ILE A 43 6.22 3.30 -11.61
C ILE A 43 6.99 4.56 -11.95
N TYR A 44 7.58 5.21 -10.94
CA TYR A 44 8.31 6.46 -11.15
C TYR A 44 9.53 6.30 -12.05
N SER A 45 10.30 5.22 -11.87
CA SER A 45 11.49 4.91 -12.66
C SER A 45 11.11 4.52 -14.10
N LYS A 46 10.11 3.65 -14.28
CA LYS A 46 9.59 3.29 -15.62
C LYS A 46 9.03 4.51 -16.35
N PHE A 47 8.30 5.36 -15.65
CA PHE A 47 7.72 6.57 -16.22
C PHE A 47 8.78 7.64 -16.52
N GLN A 48 9.82 7.77 -15.69
CA GLN A 48 10.96 8.63 -15.97
C GLN A 48 11.67 8.22 -17.26
N ASN A 49 11.87 6.91 -17.48
CA ASN A 49 12.45 6.40 -18.73
C ASN A 49 11.54 6.73 -19.93
N PHE A 50 10.24 6.53 -19.79
CA PHE A 50 9.27 6.94 -20.80
C PHE A 50 9.37 8.44 -21.13
N LEU A 51 9.45 9.31 -20.11
CA LEU A 51 9.59 10.75 -20.31
C LEU A 51 10.92 11.12 -20.97
N LYS A 52 12.04 10.47 -20.59
CA LYS A 52 13.36 10.67 -21.20
C LYS A 52 13.35 10.32 -22.68
N GLU A 53 12.73 9.21 -23.05
CA GLU A 53 12.69 8.73 -24.44
C GLU A 53 11.73 9.54 -25.31
N ASN A 54 10.55 9.89 -24.78
CA ASN A 54 9.43 10.36 -25.58
C ASN A 54 9.11 11.85 -25.42
N CYS A 55 9.45 12.46 -24.28
CA CYS A 55 9.04 13.83 -23.94
C CYS A 55 10.22 14.81 -23.87
N TYR A 56 11.34 14.36 -23.29
CA TYR A 56 12.47 15.23 -22.95
C TYR A 56 13.79 14.64 -23.45
N LYS A 57 13.78 14.10 -24.67
CA LYS A 57 14.96 13.50 -25.29
C LYS A 57 16.09 14.54 -25.40
N GLY A 58 17.27 14.17 -24.89
CA GLY A 58 18.45 15.05 -24.86
C GLY A 58 18.42 16.15 -23.78
N LYS A 59 17.44 16.14 -22.88
CA LYS A 59 17.38 17.06 -21.72
C LYS A 59 18.15 16.49 -20.53
N SER A 60 18.73 17.39 -19.74
CA SER A 60 19.44 17.02 -18.52
C SER A 60 18.47 16.48 -17.45
N ASP A 61 18.97 15.63 -16.55
CA ASP A 61 18.17 15.12 -15.43
C ASP A 61 17.60 16.24 -14.56
N LYS A 62 18.30 17.39 -14.47
CA LYS A 62 17.83 18.61 -13.80
C LYS A 62 16.58 19.19 -14.47
N GLU A 63 16.59 19.33 -15.79
CA GLU A 63 15.44 19.85 -16.55
C GLU A 63 14.23 18.91 -16.46
N ILE A 64 14.47 17.60 -16.40
CA ILE A 64 13.40 16.60 -16.27
C ILE A 64 12.82 16.63 -14.84
N TYR A 65 13.67 16.69 -13.81
CA TYR A 65 13.23 16.76 -12.42
C TYR A 65 12.33 17.97 -12.14
N ASN A 66 12.66 19.13 -12.70
CA ASN A 66 11.84 20.34 -12.53
C ASN A 66 10.42 20.17 -13.09
N LYS A 67 10.24 19.32 -14.11
CA LYS A 67 8.94 19.05 -14.74
C LYS A 67 8.22 17.84 -14.15
N TYR A 68 8.99 16.87 -13.64
CA TYR A 68 8.50 15.60 -13.14
C TYR A 68 9.09 15.31 -11.76
N ILE A 69 8.31 15.70 -10.75
CA ILE A 69 8.63 15.50 -9.34
C ILE A 69 8.16 14.12 -8.89
N LYS A 70 9.07 13.37 -8.27
CA LYS A 70 8.80 12.08 -7.65
C LYS A 70 8.52 12.30 -6.16
N SER A 71 7.26 12.49 -5.80
CA SER A 71 6.83 12.67 -4.41
C SER A 71 6.18 11.40 -3.88
N TYR A 72 6.57 10.95 -2.70
CA TYR A 72 5.88 9.87 -1.98
C TYR A 72 4.75 10.39 -1.08
N ASP A 73 4.68 11.72 -0.92
CA ASP A 73 3.56 12.39 -0.29
C ASP A 73 2.39 12.52 -1.28
N MET A 74 1.31 11.80 -1.00
CA MET A 74 0.09 11.78 -1.80
C MET A 74 -0.66 13.11 -1.77
N GLU A 75 -0.54 13.88 -0.69
CA GLU A 75 -1.11 15.22 -0.58
C GLU A 75 -0.38 16.19 -1.50
N VAL A 76 0.95 16.06 -1.64
CA VAL A 76 1.72 16.82 -2.62
C VAL A 76 1.24 16.55 -4.05
N LEU A 77 1.10 15.29 -4.45
CA LEU A 77 0.61 14.93 -5.79
C LEU A 77 -0.83 15.42 -6.05
N LYS A 78 -1.69 15.28 -5.03
CA LYS A 78 -3.07 15.77 -5.08
C LYS A 78 -3.13 17.28 -5.28
N ASN A 79 -2.38 18.04 -4.50
CA ASN A 79 -2.37 19.50 -4.55
C ASN A 79 -1.83 20.00 -5.90
N LYS A 80 -0.74 19.39 -6.38
CA LYS A 80 -0.20 19.64 -7.72
C LYS A 80 -1.24 19.46 -8.81
N LYS A 81 -1.92 18.32 -8.79
CA LYS A 81 -2.97 18.00 -9.76
C LYS A 81 -4.14 18.98 -9.68
N LEU A 82 -4.63 19.30 -8.48
CA LEU A 82 -5.77 20.19 -8.29
C LEU A 82 -5.51 21.59 -8.85
N VAL A 83 -4.32 22.15 -8.60
CA VAL A 83 -3.95 23.46 -9.15
C VAL A 83 -3.74 23.38 -10.66
N TYR A 84 -3.12 22.31 -11.17
CA TYR A 84 -2.96 22.11 -12.60
C TYR A 84 -4.30 22.03 -13.34
N ASP A 85 -5.20 21.14 -12.91
CA ASP A 85 -6.52 20.97 -13.50
C ASP A 85 -7.31 22.29 -13.45
N PHE A 86 -7.23 23.04 -12.35
CA PHE A 86 -7.87 24.36 -12.26
C PHE A 86 -7.34 25.34 -13.32
N LEU A 87 -6.02 25.41 -13.50
CA LEU A 87 -5.39 26.31 -14.47
C LEU A 87 -5.76 25.94 -15.91
N GLU A 88 -5.80 24.65 -16.24
CA GLU A 88 -6.20 24.14 -17.55
C GLU A 88 -7.68 24.43 -17.85
N TYR A 89 -8.57 24.20 -16.87
CA TYR A 89 -10.02 24.40 -17.05
C TYR A 89 -10.51 25.80 -16.71
N TYR A 90 -9.61 26.73 -16.38
CA TYR A 90 -9.97 28.08 -15.91
C TYR A 90 -10.91 28.83 -16.88
N ILE A 91 -10.64 28.77 -18.19
CA ILE A 91 -11.48 29.43 -19.20
C ILE A 91 -12.90 28.86 -19.20
N SER A 92 -13.03 27.54 -19.08
CA SER A 92 -14.33 26.87 -18.98
C SER A 92 -15.08 27.27 -17.71
N ILE A 93 -14.36 27.43 -16.58
CA ILE A 93 -14.93 27.90 -15.32
C ILE A 93 -15.47 29.32 -15.45
N ILE A 94 -14.70 30.23 -16.07
CA ILE A 94 -15.16 31.61 -16.35
C ILE A 94 -16.41 31.59 -17.23
N ASN A 95 -16.40 30.84 -18.33
CA ASN A 95 -17.53 30.76 -19.25
C ASN A 95 -18.81 30.25 -18.56
N MET A 96 -18.68 29.38 -17.56
CA MET A 96 -19.81 28.90 -16.76
C MET A 96 -20.29 29.96 -15.75
N LEU A 97 -19.37 30.69 -15.12
CA LEU A 97 -19.70 31.82 -14.22
C LEU A 97 -20.51 32.91 -14.95
N LEU A 98 -20.11 33.23 -16.18
CA LEU A 98 -20.79 34.22 -17.02
C LEU A 98 -22.20 33.77 -17.46
N LYS A 99 -22.47 32.46 -17.55
CA LYS A 99 -23.74 31.90 -18.05
C LYS A 99 -24.84 31.75 -16.99
N ASN A 100 -24.52 31.55 -15.69
CA ASN A 100 -25.47 31.06 -14.68
C ASN A 100 -25.60 31.95 -13.42
N LYS A 101 -26.13 33.16 -13.58
CA LYS A 101 -26.16 34.24 -12.56
C LYS A 101 -26.89 33.99 -11.21
N SER A 102 -27.37 32.80 -10.83
CA SER A 102 -28.09 32.69 -9.53
C SER A 102 -28.03 31.40 -8.70
N LYS A 103 -27.50 30.26 -9.19
CA LYS A 103 -27.38 29.05 -8.34
C LYS A 103 -26.01 28.35 -8.41
N ASN A 104 -25.40 28.21 -9.59
CA ASN A 104 -24.11 27.53 -9.73
C ASN A 104 -22.91 28.47 -9.45
N ASN A 105 -23.08 29.79 -9.54
CA ASN A 105 -22.00 30.74 -9.30
C ASN A 105 -21.43 30.64 -7.87
N LYS A 106 -22.27 30.32 -6.88
CA LYS A 106 -21.80 30.10 -5.51
C LYS A 106 -20.85 28.90 -5.40
N GLU A 107 -21.12 27.82 -6.13
CA GLU A 107 -20.29 26.61 -6.13
C GLU A 107 -18.96 26.85 -6.85
N TYR A 108 -18.98 27.49 -8.03
CA TYR A 108 -17.76 27.86 -8.75
C TYR A 108 -16.90 28.86 -7.97
N CYS A 109 -17.50 29.87 -7.35
CA CYS A 109 -16.77 30.80 -6.49
C CYS A 109 -16.21 30.12 -5.23
N SER A 110 -16.92 29.13 -4.66
CA SER A 110 -16.39 28.33 -3.54
C SER A 110 -15.20 27.47 -3.98
N TYR A 111 -15.26 26.89 -5.18
CA TYR A 111 -14.15 26.13 -5.75
C TYR A 111 -12.93 27.01 -6.08
N ILE A 112 -13.15 28.19 -6.69
CA ILE A 112 -12.09 29.18 -6.95
C ILE A 112 -11.44 29.59 -5.64
N LYS A 113 -12.24 29.93 -4.61
CA LYS A 113 -11.73 30.25 -3.27
C LYS A 113 -10.88 29.11 -2.69
N TYR A 114 -11.35 27.87 -2.82
CA TYR A 114 -10.60 26.69 -2.39
C TYR A 114 -9.23 26.60 -3.09
N ILE A 115 -9.17 26.80 -4.40
CA ILE A 115 -7.91 26.74 -5.15
C ILE A 115 -6.99 27.92 -4.78
N PHE A 116 -7.53 29.11 -4.56
CA PHE A 116 -6.80 30.30 -4.13
C PHE A 116 -6.17 30.11 -2.73
N ASN A 117 -6.91 29.49 -1.81
CA ASN A 117 -6.39 29.05 -0.52
C ASN A 117 -5.32 27.95 -0.67
N LEU A 118 -5.54 27.00 -1.59
CA LEU A 118 -4.60 25.93 -1.88
C LEU A 118 -3.29 26.47 -2.45
N TYR A 119 -3.33 27.46 -3.34
CA TYR A 119 -2.14 28.18 -3.81
C TYR A 119 -1.40 28.84 -2.64
N THR A 120 -2.11 29.50 -1.72
CA THR A 120 -1.49 30.12 -0.54
C THR A 120 -0.81 29.08 0.34
N TYR A 121 -1.47 27.94 0.58
CA TYR A 121 -0.90 26.78 1.25
C TYR A 121 0.35 26.27 0.52
N MET A 122 0.30 26.11 -0.80
CA MET A 122 1.43 25.63 -1.60
C MET A 122 2.60 26.60 -1.53
N LYS A 123 2.37 27.92 -1.67
CA LYS A 123 3.40 28.95 -1.52
C LYS A 123 4.06 28.89 -0.14
N GLN A 124 3.28 28.72 0.93
CA GLN A 124 3.79 28.63 2.31
C GLN A 124 4.54 27.33 2.61
N ASN A 125 4.20 26.22 1.95
CA ASN A 125 4.78 24.90 2.18
C ASN A 125 5.77 24.46 1.09
N ASN A 126 6.26 25.38 0.26
CA ASN A 126 7.19 25.08 -0.85
C ASN A 126 8.68 25.05 -0.43
N THR A 127 9.00 24.63 0.80
CA THR A 127 10.39 24.69 1.33
C THR A 127 11.38 23.82 0.56
N THR A 128 10.91 22.72 -0.02
CA THR A 128 11.67 21.78 -0.86
C THR A 128 11.49 22.05 -2.37
N GLN A 129 10.90 23.20 -2.73
CA GLN A 129 10.61 23.61 -4.11
C GLN A 129 9.68 22.66 -4.89
N VAL A 130 9.00 21.73 -4.21
CA VAL A 130 8.13 20.74 -4.85
C VAL A 130 6.95 21.35 -5.59
N TYR A 131 6.44 22.52 -5.23
CA TYR A 131 5.30 23.18 -5.88
C TYR A 131 5.69 24.30 -6.87
N CYS A 132 6.99 24.41 -7.21
CA CYS A 132 7.53 25.53 -7.99
C CYS A 132 6.79 25.78 -9.32
N GLU A 133 6.60 24.73 -10.13
CA GLU A 133 5.94 24.90 -11.44
C GLU A 133 4.48 25.33 -11.31
N GLU A 134 3.73 24.80 -10.35
CA GLU A 134 2.33 25.17 -10.14
C GLU A 134 2.21 26.61 -9.64
N ILE A 135 3.05 27.00 -8.66
CA ILE A 135 3.09 28.37 -8.14
C ILE A 135 3.42 29.35 -9.26
N ARG A 136 4.45 29.04 -10.07
CA ARG A 136 4.87 29.88 -11.19
C ARG A 136 3.74 30.09 -12.21
N LYS A 137 3.07 29.01 -12.62
CA LYS A 137 1.94 29.08 -13.56
C LYS A 137 0.76 29.83 -12.96
N PHE A 138 0.49 29.63 -11.67
CA PHE A 138 -0.59 30.32 -10.97
C PHE A 138 -0.34 31.84 -10.91
N ILE A 139 0.87 32.25 -10.51
CA ILE A 139 1.27 33.66 -10.52
C ILE A 139 1.19 34.24 -11.93
N ALA A 140 1.73 33.55 -12.94
CA ALA A 140 1.69 34.02 -14.32
C ALA A 140 0.25 34.26 -14.83
N LYS A 141 -0.72 33.47 -14.35
CA LYS A 141 -2.13 33.58 -14.73
C LYS A 141 -2.87 34.69 -13.99
N PHE A 142 -2.57 34.93 -12.70
CA PHE A 142 -3.40 35.76 -11.81
C PHE A 142 -2.72 37.01 -11.24
N LYS A 143 -1.43 37.23 -11.52
CA LYS A 143 -0.71 38.44 -11.11
C LYS A 143 -1.21 39.69 -11.85
N GLY A 144 -1.80 39.53 -13.04
CA GLY A 144 -2.45 40.60 -13.78
C GLY A 144 -3.64 41.18 -13.00
N VAL A 145 -3.80 42.50 -13.07
CA VAL A 145 -4.86 43.21 -12.35
C VAL A 145 -6.26 42.82 -12.89
N ASP A 146 -6.34 42.51 -14.19
CA ASP A 146 -7.60 42.30 -14.90
C ASP A 146 -8.31 40.99 -14.50
N GLU A 147 -7.64 39.84 -14.59
CA GLU A 147 -8.23 38.54 -14.22
C GLU A 147 -8.61 38.46 -12.74
N LEU A 148 -7.77 39.01 -11.86
CA LEU A 148 -8.04 39.00 -10.42
C LEU A 148 -9.21 39.93 -10.06
N ASN A 149 -9.30 41.11 -10.69
CA ASN A 149 -10.42 42.02 -10.49
C ASN A 149 -11.72 41.44 -11.03
N PHE A 150 -11.68 40.78 -12.19
CA PHE A 150 -12.82 40.08 -12.75
C PHE A 150 -13.35 38.99 -11.78
N LEU A 151 -12.48 38.17 -11.19
CA LEU A 151 -12.90 37.18 -10.21
C LEU A 151 -13.47 37.83 -8.94
N LYS A 152 -12.89 38.95 -8.49
CA LYS A 152 -13.39 39.71 -7.33
C LYS A 152 -14.77 40.34 -7.59
N SER A 153 -15.04 40.82 -8.81
CA SER A 153 -16.35 41.38 -9.17
C SER A 153 -17.42 40.31 -9.26
N GLU A 154 -17.09 39.12 -9.79
CA GLU A 154 -18.05 38.03 -9.95
C GLU A 154 -18.27 37.21 -8.66
N CYS A 155 -17.28 37.11 -7.75
CA CYS A 155 -17.34 36.23 -6.57
C CYS A 155 -17.54 36.92 -5.21
N SER A 156 -17.96 38.19 -5.17
CA SER A 156 -18.06 39.02 -3.95
C SER A 156 -16.70 39.26 -3.27
N SER A 157 -16.32 40.53 -3.16
CA SER A 157 -14.95 41.04 -2.97
C SER A 157 -14.20 40.56 -1.72
N GLU A 158 -14.88 40.17 -0.64
CA GLU A 158 -14.22 39.81 0.64
C GLU A 158 -13.52 38.44 0.64
N SER A 159 -13.73 37.61 -0.40
CA SER A 159 -13.39 36.17 -0.34
C SER A 159 -12.08 35.73 -1.00
N LEU A 160 -11.40 36.59 -1.78
CA LEU A 160 -10.22 36.25 -2.61
C LEU A 160 -8.97 37.10 -2.33
N ASN A 161 -8.79 37.56 -1.09
CA ASN A 161 -7.67 38.42 -0.73
C ASN A 161 -6.34 37.63 -0.69
N ILE A 162 -5.61 37.63 -1.80
CA ILE A 162 -4.27 37.02 -1.93
C ILE A 162 -3.21 38.11 -2.12
N ASN A 163 -2.15 38.05 -1.33
CA ASN A 163 -0.96 38.86 -1.52
C ASN A 163 0.02 38.17 -2.51
N PHE A 164 0.26 38.78 -3.66
CA PHE A 164 1.21 38.32 -4.68
C PHE A 164 2.59 38.99 -4.58
N GLU A 165 2.90 39.69 -3.48
CA GLU A 165 4.21 40.34 -3.27
C GLU A 165 5.37 39.37 -3.52
N TYR A 166 6.30 39.86 -4.36
CA TYR A 166 7.54 39.21 -4.77
C TYR A 166 8.53 39.35 -3.62
N ASN A 167 8.85 38.26 -2.93
CA ASN A 167 10.01 38.23 -2.03
C ASN A 167 11.04 37.20 -2.52
N VAL A 168 12.30 37.50 -2.20
CA VAL A 168 13.56 37.18 -2.90
C VAL A 168 13.91 35.68 -3.08
N ASN A 169 13.02 34.74 -2.76
CA ASN A 169 13.21 33.30 -3.03
C ASN A 169 12.21 32.69 -4.04
N ASP A 170 11.36 33.51 -4.67
CA ASP A 170 10.33 33.07 -5.63
C ASP A 170 10.89 32.67 -7.02
N ASN A 171 12.21 32.79 -7.26
CA ASN A 171 12.80 32.50 -8.59
C ASN A 171 12.96 31.00 -8.89
N CYS A 172 12.72 30.09 -7.93
CA CYS A 172 12.93 28.64 -8.12
C CYS A 172 14.32 28.30 -8.75
N GLU A 173 15.32 29.14 -8.50
CA GLU A 173 16.69 28.90 -8.96
C GLU A 173 17.41 28.01 -7.95
N LEU A 174 17.67 26.76 -8.33
CA LEU A 174 18.51 25.82 -7.58
C LEU A 174 19.93 26.40 -7.47
N GLN A 175 20.34 26.85 -6.28
CA GLN A 175 21.72 27.27 -6.03
C GLN A 175 22.68 26.07 -6.10
N THR A 176 23.52 26.03 -7.14
CA THR A 176 24.73 25.21 -7.36
C THR A 176 24.57 23.68 -7.45
N GLY A 177 25.52 23.03 -8.16
CA GLY A 177 25.50 21.60 -8.49
C GLY A 177 25.67 20.66 -7.29
N ASP A 178 26.23 21.15 -6.17
CA ASP A 178 26.36 20.37 -4.94
C ASP A 178 25.03 20.20 -4.21
N SER A 179 24.14 21.19 -4.28
CA SER A 179 22.76 21.08 -3.79
C SER A 179 21.95 20.05 -4.56
N ILE A 180 22.28 19.76 -5.83
CA ILE A 180 21.59 18.74 -6.64
C ILE A 180 22.00 17.33 -6.22
N LYS A 181 23.28 17.09 -5.91
CA LYS A 181 23.69 15.82 -5.28
C LYS A 181 23.07 15.68 -3.90
N VAL A 182 23.03 16.78 -3.13
CA VAL A 182 22.32 16.82 -1.86
C VAL A 182 20.82 16.60 -2.05
N LEU A 183 20.14 17.05 -3.12
CA LEU A 183 18.69 16.85 -3.35
C LEU A 183 18.34 15.50 -4.00
N GLN A 184 19.21 14.96 -4.85
CA GLN A 184 19.16 13.59 -5.34
C GLN A 184 19.37 12.61 -4.18
N ASN A 185 20.21 12.98 -3.20
CA ASN A 185 20.43 12.23 -1.95
C ASN A 185 19.47 12.64 -0.80
N ALA A 186 18.85 13.82 -0.83
CA ALA A 186 17.93 14.35 0.21
C ALA A 186 16.47 13.98 -0.07
N SER A 187 16.25 12.95 -0.88
CA SER A 187 15.15 12.01 -0.61
C SER A 187 15.35 11.22 0.69
N TYR A 188 16.46 11.41 1.42
CA TYR A 188 16.63 10.91 2.77
C TYR A 188 16.47 12.04 3.80
N PRO A 189 15.31 12.15 4.47
CA PRO A 189 15.27 12.77 5.78
C PRO A 189 16.27 12.04 6.69
N LYS A 190 17.16 12.79 7.37
CA LYS A 190 17.91 12.26 8.54
C LYS A 190 16.96 11.82 9.67
N ASP A 191 15.69 12.19 9.58
CA ASP A 191 14.61 11.84 10.50
C ASP A 191 13.83 10.57 10.05
N ILE A 192 14.46 9.73 9.20
CA ILE A 192 13.85 8.52 8.64
C ILE A 192 13.35 7.52 9.69
N GLU A 193 13.82 7.58 10.94
CA GLU A 193 13.29 6.71 11.99
C GLU A 193 11.78 6.94 12.23
N ASP A 194 11.28 8.18 12.11
CA ASP A 194 9.83 8.46 12.25
C ASP A 194 9.03 8.12 10.98
N TYR A 195 9.61 8.26 9.78
CA TYR A 195 8.90 7.99 8.52
C TYR A 195 8.84 6.49 8.17
N ILE A 196 9.91 5.74 8.46
CA ILE A 196 9.97 4.28 8.26
C ILE A 196 9.13 3.55 9.32
N GLU A 197 8.95 4.12 10.51
CA GLU A 197 8.01 3.60 11.50
C GLU A 197 6.54 3.75 11.08
N ASN A 198 6.20 4.70 10.21
CA ASN A 198 4.82 5.01 9.80
C ASN A 198 4.27 4.15 8.65
N PHE A 199 5.11 3.36 7.97
CA PHE A 199 4.64 2.40 6.95
C PHE A 199 4.09 1.14 7.64
N ASN A 200 2.79 1.17 7.97
CA ASN A 200 2.09 0.07 8.60
C ASN A 200 1.93 -1.12 7.64
N ILE A 201 2.63 -2.23 7.95
CA ILE A 201 2.20 -3.58 7.52
C ILE A 201 0.98 -4.04 8.35
N SER A 202 0.70 -3.39 9.49
CA SER A 202 -0.35 -3.81 10.42
C SER A 202 -1.79 -3.47 9.99
N GLU A 203 -2.02 -2.79 8.86
CA GLU A 203 -3.38 -2.54 8.36
C GLU A 203 -4.08 -3.80 7.82
N THR A 204 -3.39 -4.96 7.79
CA THR A 204 -3.97 -6.20 7.24
C THR A 204 -4.91 -6.96 8.19
N LYS A 205 -4.95 -6.64 9.50
CA LYS A 205 -6.01 -7.19 10.37
C LYS A 205 -7.16 -6.18 10.41
N GLU A 206 -8.28 -6.52 9.77
CA GLU A 206 -9.48 -5.68 9.75
C GLU A 206 -9.84 -5.21 11.17
N VAL A 207 -9.96 -3.90 11.36
CA VAL A 207 -10.48 -3.35 12.61
C VAL A 207 -11.92 -3.80 12.73
N ILE A 208 -12.19 -4.75 13.64
CA ILE A 208 -13.53 -5.27 13.88
C ILE A 208 -14.41 -4.12 14.37
N ASN A 209 -15.26 -3.61 13.48
CA ASN A 209 -16.25 -2.60 13.85
C ASN A 209 -17.39 -3.27 14.61
N MET A 210 -17.40 -3.09 15.94
CA MET A 210 -18.48 -3.59 16.80
C MET A 210 -19.82 -2.88 16.62
N GLY A 211 -19.87 -1.79 15.84
CA GLY A 211 -21.06 -0.96 15.68
C GLY A 211 -21.17 0.10 16.79
N ASP A 212 -21.63 1.29 16.42
CA ASP A 212 -21.61 2.49 17.26
C ASP A 212 -22.43 2.36 18.55
N ASP A 213 -23.45 1.51 18.56
CA ASP A 213 -24.41 1.39 19.66
C ASP A 213 -23.83 0.76 20.94
N ILE A 214 -22.79 -0.07 20.81
CA ILE A 214 -22.18 -0.76 21.96
C ILE A 214 -21.31 0.21 22.76
N TRP A 215 -20.61 1.08 22.06
CA TRP A 215 -19.64 2.01 22.60
C TRP A 215 -20.29 3.28 23.14
N LYS A 216 -21.38 3.74 22.54
CA LYS A 216 -22.00 5.05 22.82
C LYS A 216 -22.26 5.36 24.29
N ASN A 217 -22.52 4.33 25.10
CA ASN A 217 -22.92 4.47 26.50
C ASN A 217 -21.80 4.23 27.52
N THR A 218 -20.58 3.90 27.10
CA THR A 218 -19.48 3.70 28.06
C THR A 218 -19.03 5.04 28.64
N PRO A 219 -18.47 5.07 29.87
CA PRO A 219 -17.97 6.31 30.49
C PRO A 219 -16.97 7.05 29.59
N LEU A 220 -16.03 6.31 28.98
CA LEU A 220 -15.03 6.87 28.06
C LEU A 220 -15.68 7.54 26.85
N ASN A 221 -16.63 6.88 26.19
CA ASN A 221 -17.27 7.43 24.98
C ASN A 221 -18.22 8.58 25.30
N LYS A 222 -18.93 8.54 26.44
CA LYS A 222 -19.68 9.70 26.94
C LYS A 222 -18.75 10.90 27.13
N PHE A 223 -17.57 10.68 27.70
CA PHE A 223 -16.56 11.72 27.88
C PHE A 223 -16.05 12.26 26.53
N TYR A 224 -15.63 11.38 25.62
CA TYR A 224 -15.15 11.78 24.29
C TYR A 224 -16.20 12.50 23.47
N ASN A 225 -17.46 12.06 23.51
CA ASN A 225 -18.55 12.74 22.83
C ASN A 225 -18.77 14.15 23.39
N LYS A 226 -18.64 14.32 24.72
CA LYS A 226 -18.69 15.64 25.33
C LYS A 226 -17.55 16.53 24.87
N LEU A 227 -16.31 16.03 24.87
CA LEU A 227 -15.15 16.77 24.35
C LEU A 227 -15.33 17.13 22.87
N ASN A 228 -15.81 16.20 22.05
CA ASN A 228 -16.10 16.45 20.64
C ASN A 228 -17.17 17.55 20.46
N SER A 229 -18.19 17.63 21.33
CA SER A 229 -19.17 18.72 21.27
C SER A 229 -18.61 20.09 21.64
N LEU A 230 -17.56 20.12 22.47
CA LEU A 230 -16.88 21.36 22.88
C LEU A 230 -15.83 21.79 21.86
N TYR A 231 -15.33 20.85 21.08
CA TYR A 231 -14.33 21.08 20.04
C TYR A 231 -14.90 21.91 18.89
N LYS A 232 -14.46 23.16 18.77
CA LYS A 232 -14.81 24.07 17.68
C LYS A 232 -13.79 23.90 16.56
N GLY A 233 -14.25 23.49 15.37
CA GLY A 233 -13.40 23.25 14.19
C GLY A 233 -12.78 24.52 13.58
N GLU A 234 -13.33 25.69 13.89
CA GLU A 234 -12.81 27.00 13.50
C GLU A 234 -13.07 28.01 14.64
N VAL A 235 -12.02 28.70 15.10
CA VAL A 235 -12.17 29.82 16.04
C VAL A 235 -11.50 31.06 15.46
N ASN A 236 -12.28 32.13 15.34
CA ASN A 236 -11.81 33.48 15.02
C ASN A 236 -10.76 33.94 16.04
N ASN A 237 -9.67 34.51 15.51
CA ASN A 237 -8.58 35.20 16.21
C ASN A 237 -8.89 35.68 17.64
N ILE A 238 -8.40 34.97 18.65
CA ILE A 238 -8.29 35.47 20.04
C ILE A 238 -6.80 35.55 20.44
N HIS A 239 -6.45 36.64 21.10
CA HIS A 239 -5.11 37.24 21.20
C HIS A 239 -4.05 36.47 22.02
N ARG A 240 -4.40 35.51 22.90
CA ARG A 240 -3.43 34.87 23.81
C ARG A 240 -2.46 33.92 23.11
N CYS A 241 -2.97 32.93 22.36
CA CYS A 241 -2.14 31.99 21.57
C CYS A 241 -1.40 32.69 20.41
N LYS A 242 -1.80 33.92 20.05
CA LYS A 242 -1.24 34.72 18.96
C LYS A 242 -0.03 35.56 19.39
N SER A 243 -0.01 36.03 20.65
CA SER A 243 1.05 36.92 21.17
C SER A 243 2.42 36.28 21.35
N PHE A 244 2.50 34.95 21.42
CA PHE A 244 3.73 34.22 21.75
C PHE A 244 4.48 33.62 20.53
N ILE A 245 4.04 33.94 19.30
CA ILE A 245 4.55 33.35 18.04
C ILE A 245 5.25 34.41 17.15
N SER A 246 5.69 35.54 17.71
CA SER A 246 6.49 36.51 16.94
C SER A 246 7.88 35.99 16.53
N ASN A 247 8.35 34.85 17.05
CA ASN A 247 9.72 34.34 16.80
C ASN A 247 9.82 32.97 16.09
N ASN A 248 8.73 32.29 15.73
CA ASN A 248 8.78 31.04 14.95
C ASN A 248 7.65 30.99 13.93
N VAL A 249 7.96 31.43 12.71
CA VAL A 249 7.00 31.60 11.61
C VAL A 249 6.72 30.25 10.93
N SER A 250 5.43 30.05 10.59
CA SER A 250 4.82 29.00 9.74
C SER A 250 4.47 27.66 10.42
N LYS A 251 3.20 27.21 10.24
CA LYS A 251 2.57 25.89 10.60
C LYS A 251 1.35 25.90 11.57
N GLY A 252 0.76 27.06 11.87
CA GLY A 252 -0.11 27.16 13.04
C GLY A 252 -1.60 26.78 12.96
N ALA A 253 -2.29 26.75 11.81
CA ALA A 253 -3.78 26.74 11.80
C ALA A 253 -4.43 25.61 12.63
N ASN A 254 -3.97 24.36 12.47
CA ASN A 254 -4.50 23.23 13.25
C ASN A 254 -4.02 23.23 14.72
N ILE A 255 -2.80 23.69 14.98
CA ILE A 255 -2.22 23.77 16.33
C ILE A 255 -2.92 24.86 17.14
N TYR A 256 -3.27 26.00 16.52
CA TYR A 256 -4.06 27.07 17.12
C TYR A 256 -5.42 26.57 17.59
N ASN A 257 -6.13 25.82 16.73
CA ASN A 257 -7.41 25.24 17.09
C ASN A 257 -7.27 24.23 18.23
N LEU A 258 -6.26 23.36 18.20
CA LEU A 258 -6.01 22.41 19.30
C LEU A 258 -5.71 23.12 20.61
N CYS A 259 -4.87 24.16 20.60
CA CYS A 259 -4.51 24.94 21.78
C CYS A 259 -5.69 25.74 22.34
N ASN A 260 -6.50 26.36 21.48
CA ASN A 260 -7.70 27.10 21.89
C ASN A 260 -8.75 26.15 22.48
N ASN A 261 -9.00 25.01 21.84
CA ASN A 261 -9.91 24.01 22.36
C ASN A 261 -9.42 23.44 23.69
N LEU A 262 -8.10 23.20 23.84
CA LEU A 262 -7.50 22.78 25.11
C LEU A 262 -7.76 23.83 26.20
N LYS A 263 -7.54 25.11 25.92
CA LYS A 263 -7.84 26.21 26.85
C LYS A 263 -9.31 26.23 27.26
N ASP A 264 -10.23 26.20 26.29
CA ASP A 264 -11.68 26.22 26.54
C ASP A 264 -12.10 25.02 27.43
N ILE A 265 -11.52 23.83 27.18
CA ILE A 265 -11.80 22.61 27.96
C ILE A 265 -11.26 22.72 29.39
N LEU A 266 -10.03 23.22 29.57
CA LEU A 266 -9.41 23.36 30.89
C LEU A 266 -10.06 24.45 31.73
N GLU A 267 -10.49 25.56 31.12
CA GLU A 267 -11.21 26.64 31.82
C GLU A 267 -12.61 26.23 32.30
N ASP A 268 -13.31 25.33 31.59
CA ASP A 268 -14.65 24.81 31.97
C ASP A 268 -14.57 23.40 32.60
N TRP A 269 -13.40 22.99 33.11
CA TRP A 269 -13.11 21.60 33.50
C TRP A 269 -14.05 21.09 34.61
N ASP A 270 -14.21 21.82 35.72
CA ASP A 270 -15.08 21.41 36.84
C ASP A 270 -16.56 21.29 36.40
N THR A 271 -17.03 22.21 35.56
CA THR A 271 -18.37 22.18 34.97
C THR A 271 -18.56 20.98 34.05
N LEU A 272 -17.54 20.65 33.25
CA LEU A 272 -17.54 19.49 32.37
C LEU A 272 -17.67 18.19 33.17
N LEU A 273 -16.88 18.04 34.24
CA LEU A 273 -16.94 16.88 35.13
C LEU A 273 -18.33 16.75 35.79
N THR A 274 -18.92 17.89 36.18
CA THR A 274 -20.26 17.98 36.75
C THR A 274 -21.34 17.50 35.78
N LYS A 275 -21.30 17.98 34.54
CA LYS A 275 -22.29 17.65 33.49
C LYS A 275 -22.24 16.18 33.03
N ILE A 276 -21.11 15.50 33.16
CA ILE A 276 -20.99 14.08 32.77
C ILE A 276 -21.44 13.16 33.94
N GLU A 277 -21.91 13.72 35.06
CA GLU A 277 -22.28 13.00 36.28
C GLU A 277 -21.11 12.18 36.88
N LEU A 278 -19.86 12.61 36.65
CA LEU A 278 -18.65 11.91 37.11
C LEU A 278 -18.10 12.43 38.45
N ILE A 279 -18.92 13.18 39.20
CA ILE A 279 -18.53 14.13 40.26
C ILE A 279 -17.70 13.55 41.41
N ASN A 280 -17.40 12.24 41.50
CA ASN A 280 -16.51 11.74 42.56
C ASN A 280 -15.87 10.34 42.35
N LYS A 281 -15.20 10.05 41.22
CA LYS A 281 -14.38 8.82 41.10
C LYS A 281 -13.13 9.04 40.23
N ASP A 282 -12.04 9.52 40.84
CA ASP A 282 -10.67 9.64 40.29
C ASP A 282 -10.43 10.72 39.21
N ASP A 283 -10.07 11.94 39.66
CA ASP A 283 -9.70 13.07 38.79
C ASP A 283 -8.55 12.74 37.84
N LYS A 284 -7.65 11.82 38.23
CA LYS A 284 -6.55 11.35 37.39
C LYS A 284 -7.08 10.66 36.14
N LYS A 285 -8.15 9.88 36.28
CA LYS A 285 -8.74 9.10 35.18
C LYS A 285 -9.40 9.97 34.12
N ASN A 286 -10.12 11.01 34.54
CA ASN A 286 -10.73 11.97 33.60
C ASN A 286 -9.65 12.76 32.84
N CYS A 287 -8.56 13.11 33.53
CA CYS A 287 -7.42 13.75 32.91
C CYS A 287 -6.71 12.83 31.89
N ASP A 288 -6.63 11.53 32.17
CA ASP A 288 -6.12 10.54 31.21
C ASP A 288 -6.97 10.49 29.93
N TYR A 289 -8.30 10.53 30.07
CA TYR A 289 -9.21 10.59 28.91
C TYR A 289 -8.94 11.82 28.05
N LEU A 290 -8.80 13.00 28.65
CA LEU A 290 -8.48 14.23 27.92
C LEU A 290 -7.14 14.09 27.18
N ASN A 291 -6.12 13.55 27.84
CA ASN A 291 -4.80 13.32 27.25
C ASN A 291 -4.86 12.43 26.01
N TYR A 292 -5.48 11.25 26.12
CA TYR A 292 -5.64 10.34 24.98
C TYR A 292 -6.51 10.92 23.85
N TRP A 293 -7.57 11.65 24.19
CA TRP A 293 -8.43 12.29 23.21
C TRP A 293 -7.69 13.39 22.43
N LEU A 294 -7.01 14.30 23.14
CA LEU A 294 -6.32 15.43 22.53
C LEU A 294 -5.21 14.95 21.60
N HIS A 295 -4.37 14.01 22.05
CA HIS A 295 -3.31 13.47 21.21
C HIS A 295 -3.82 12.65 20.03
N GLY A 296 -5.03 12.08 20.14
CA GLY A 296 -5.76 11.49 19.01
C GLY A 296 -6.15 12.52 17.94
N LYS A 297 -6.34 13.78 18.30
CA LYS A 297 -6.59 14.87 17.34
C LYS A 297 -5.33 15.36 16.62
N ILE A 298 -4.14 14.95 17.07
CA ILE A 298 -2.83 15.27 16.44
C ILE A 298 -2.47 14.23 15.35
N LYS A 299 -3.33 13.24 15.07
CA LYS A 299 -3.10 12.20 14.05
C LYS A 299 -2.85 12.82 12.66
N GLY A 300 -1.86 12.31 11.92
CA GLY A 300 -1.51 12.81 10.59
C GLY A 300 -0.73 14.13 10.58
N ASN A 301 -0.25 14.59 11.74
CA ASN A 301 0.55 15.81 11.83
C ASN A 301 2.03 15.52 11.51
N TYR A 302 2.50 16.06 10.38
CA TYR A 302 3.89 15.93 9.91
C TYR A 302 4.95 16.42 10.92
N CYS A 303 4.60 17.31 11.83
CA CYS A 303 5.46 17.86 12.87
C CYS A 303 4.99 17.45 14.28
N ARG A 304 4.50 16.20 14.42
CA ARG A 304 3.92 15.65 15.65
C ARG A 304 4.76 15.96 16.90
N LYS A 305 6.06 15.65 16.89
CA LYS A 305 6.95 15.87 18.05
C LYS A 305 6.92 17.34 18.50
N SER A 306 7.24 18.27 17.61
CA SER A 306 7.23 19.70 17.92
C SER A 306 5.85 20.24 18.28
N THR A 307 4.78 19.68 17.71
CA THR A 307 3.40 20.04 18.06
C THR A 307 3.08 19.63 19.49
N ILE A 308 3.47 18.42 19.89
CA ILE A 308 3.28 17.92 21.25
C ILE A 308 4.09 18.76 22.26
N GLU A 309 5.37 19.02 21.96
CA GLU A 309 6.23 19.86 22.82
C GLU A 309 5.65 21.26 23.00
N PHE A 310 5.07 21.84 21.95
CA PHE A 310 4.37 23.11 22.03
C PHE A 310 3.12 23.00 22.92
N LEU A 311 2.26 22.01 22.68
CA LEU A 311 1.04 21.82 23.46
C LEU A 311 1.34 21.61 24.95
N TYR A 312 2.42 20.92 25.31
CA TYR A 312 2.83 20.75 26.71
C TYR A 312 3.19 22.06 27.37
N LYS A 313 4.01 22.88 26.72
CA LYS A 313 4.37 24.22 27.23
C LYS A 313 3.13 25.09 27.42
N GLU A 314 2.19 25.03 26.50
CA GLU A 314 0.95 25.81 26.61
C GLU A 314 0.01 25.26 27.67
N TRP A 315 -0.09 23.94 27.81
CA TRP A 315 -0.88 23.30 28.86
C TRP A 315 -0.38 23.69 30.26
N ASP A 316 0.93 23.68 30.50
CA ASP A 316 1.53 24.12 31.77
C ASP A 316 1.15 25.57 32.08
N LYS A 317 1.30 26.48 31.12
CA LYS A 317 0.90 27.90 31.29
C LYS A 317 -0.59 28.07 31.57
N ILE A 318 -1.45 27.29 30.91
CA ILE A 318 -2.89 27.35 31.16
C ILE A 318 -3.18 26.91 32.60
N ASN A 319 -2.54 25.85 33.08
CA ASN A 319 -2.67 25.38 34.46
C ASN A 319 -2.13 26.37 35.51
N GLU A 320 -1.11 27.16 35.18
CA GLU A 320 -0.65 28.28 36.03
C GLU A 320 -1.70 29.40 36.16
N ILE A 321 -2.48 29.65 35.09
CA ILE A 321 -3.48 30.74 35.06
C ILE A 321 -4.78 30.34 35.77
N ILE A 322 -5.19 29.07 35.73
CA ILE A 322 -6.47 28.57 36.28
C ILE A 322 -6.35 28.35 37.81
N ASP A 323 -5.68 29.22 38.55
CA ASP A 323 -5.38 29.07 39.98
C ASP A 323 -6.62 29.15 40.92
N LYS A 324 -7.84 28.93 40.38
CA LYS A 324 -9.14 28.97 41.08
C LYS A 324 -9.92 27.64 41.04
N SER A 325 -9.50 26.60 40.32
CA SER A 325 -10.17 25.28 40.33
C SER A 325 -9.46 24.31 41.29
N ASN A 326 -10.23 23.50 42.01
CA ASN A 326 -9.69 22.49 42.94
C ASN A 326 -9.14 21.24 42.23
N THR A 327 -9.28 21.11 40.90
CA THR A 327 -8.78 19.97 40.11
C THR A 327 -7.90 20.44 38.95
N LYS A 328 -6.57 20.22 39.05
CA LYS A 328 -5.60 20.52 37.97
C LYS A 328 -5.34 19.27 37.13
N CYS A 329 -5.62 19.32 35.83
CA CYS A 329 -5.30 18.25 34.88
C CYS A 329 -3.96 18.52 34.17
N SER A 330 -2.99 17.63 34.33
CA SER A 330 -1.67 17.72 33.71
C SER A 330 -1.57 16.86 32.45
N TYR A 331 -0.71 17.25 31.51
CA TYR A 331 -0.48 16.40 30.33
C TYR A 331 0.30 15.13 30.70
N LYS A 332 0.06 14.07 29.93
CA LYS A 332 0.85 12.85 29.89
C LYS A 332 1.88 12.93 28.78
N ASN A 333 3.08 12.39 29.04
CA ASN A 333 4.13 12.34 28.04
C ASN A 333 3.83 11.26 26.97
N PHE A 334 3.51 11.73 25.77
CA PHE A 334 3.26 10.98 24.54
C PHE A 334 4.17 11.48 23.41
N LEU A 335 5.40 11.89 23.74
CA LEU A 335 6.49 12.13 22.79
C LEU A 335 7.00 10.80 22.19
N VAL A 336 6.11 10.12 21.48
CA VAL A 336 6.33 8.87 20.78
C VAL A 336 5.81 9.01 19.35
N SER A 337 6.25 8.11 18.46
CA SER A 337 5.77 8.06 17.07
C SER A 337 4.25 7.88 17.01
N GLU A 338 3.64 8.28 15.88
CA GLU A 338 2.19 8.19 15.70
C GLU A 338 1.70 6.75 15.88
N ASN A 339 2.41 5.78 15.30
CA ASN A 339 2.08 4.37 15.41
C ASN A 339 2.18 3.85 16.86
N ALA A 340 3.20 4.27 17.62
CA ALA A 340 3.27 3.94 19.03
C ALA A 340 2.09 4.53 19.81
N PHE A 341 1.71 5.78 19.53
CA PHE A 341 0.56 6.40 20.18
C PHE A 341 -0.77 5.72 19.81
N ILE A 342 -0.97 5.31 18.56
CA ILE A 342 -2.18 4.57 18.14
C ILE A 342 -2.30 3.27 18.93
N LYS A 343 -1.21 2.50 19.08
CA LYS A 343 -1.19 1.27 19.90
C LYS A 343 -1.54 1.55 21.36
N LYS A 344 -0.94 2.58 21.96
CA LYS A 344 -1.26 3.03 23.33
C LYS A 344 -2.75 3.31 23.48
N LYS A 345 -3.29 4.15 22.59
CA LYS A 345 -4.70 4.56 22.64
C LYS A 345 -5.64 3.38 22.46
N ASN A 346 -5.37 2.49 21.52
CA ASN A 346 -6.21 1.31 21.29
C ASN A 346 -6.24 0.40 22.53
N LEU A 347 -5.10 0.14 23.16
CA LEU A 347 -5.05 -0.70 24.36
C LEU A 347 -5.73 -0.02 25.55
N PHE A 348 -5.53 1.29 25.71
CA PHE A 348 -6.20 2.09 26.73
C PHE A 348 -7.74 2.06 26.57
N ASP A 349 -8.24 2.39 25.37
CA ASP A 349 -9.67 2.40 25.08
C ASP A 349 -10.29 1.01 25.29
N PHE A 350 -9.58 -0.07 24.97
CA PHE A 350 -10.03 -1.43 25.26
C PHE A 350 -10.18 -1.71 26.75
N ILE A 351 -9.16 -1.40 27.56
CA ILE A 351 -9.17 -1.64 29.01
C ILE A 351 -10.35 -0.91 29.66
N GLU A 352 -10.61 0.32 29.22
CA GLU A 352 -11.69 1.17 29.75
C GLU A 352 -13.08 0.70 29.34
N ASN A 353 -13.22 0.17 28.12
CA ASN A 353 -14.50 -0.34 27.65
C ASN A 353 -14.74 -1.82 28.01
N TYR A 354 -13.74 -2.54 28.52
CA TYR A 354 -13.81 -3.98 28.77
C TYR A 354 -14.99 -4.40 29.65
N ASP A 355 -15.29 -3.68 30.72
CA ASP A 355 -16.38 -4.07 31.64
C ASP A 355 -17.75 -4.01 30.93
N SER A 356 -17.89 -3.12 29.94
CA SER A 356 -19.07 -3.06 29.08
C SER A 356 -19.11 -4.27 28.13
N ILE A 357 -17.98 -4.66 27.54
CA ILE A 357 -17.86 -5.88 26.72
C ILE A 357 -18.24 -7.12 27.54
N LYS A 358 -17.68 -7.24 28.74
CA LYS A 358 -17.97 -8.31 29.70
C LYS A 358 -19.47 -8.44 29.99
N SER A 359 -20.14 -7.33 30.30
CA SER A 359 -21.59 -7.32 30.55
C SER A 359 -22.46 -7.77 29.37
N LYS A 360 -21.92 -7.74 28.14
CA LYS A 360 -22.60 -8.17 26.93
C LYS A 360 -22.37 -9.65 26.64
N LEU A 361 -21.17 -10.17 26.95
CA LEU A 361 -20.87 -11.60 26.87
C LEU A 361 -21.84 -12.44 27.72
N ASP A 362 -22.28 -11.89 28.85
CA ASP A 362 -23.24 -12.52 29.75
C ASP A 362 -24.67 -12.68 29.17
N LYS A 363 -25.01 -12.06 28.02
CA LYS A 363 -26.40 -11.94 27.51
C LYS A 363 -26.80 -12.92 26.37
N SER A 364 -26.17 -14.10 26.31
CA SER A 364 -26.60 -15.30 25.56
C SER A 364 -26.87 -15.20 24.04
N ASP A 365 -26.41 -14.16 23.33
CA ASP A 365 -26.39 -14.16 21.85
C ASP A 365 -25.04 -14.69 21.33
N ILE A 366 -25.02 -15.99 20.98
CA ILE A 366 -23.83 -16.74 20.57
C ILE A 366 -23.08 -16.05 19.42
N SER A 367 -23.80 -15.45 18.47
CA SER A 367 -23.20 -14.79 17.29
C SER A 367 -22.51 -13.45 17.63
N LYS A 368 -23.00 -12.73 18.64
CA LYS A 368 -22.36 -11.51 19.14
C LYS A 368 -21.18 -11.82 20.05
N ASN A 369 -21.26 -12.91 20.80
CA ASN A 369 -20.19 -13.36 21.68
C ASN A 369 -18.90 -13.68 20.90
N GLU A 370 -19.01 -14.27 19.71
CA GLU A 370 -17.83 -14.51 18.85
C GLU A 370 -17.11 -13.21 18.49
N LYS A 371 -17.83 -12.15 18.09
CA LYS A 371 -17.25 -10.83 17.76
C LYS A 371 -16.59 -10.17 18.97
N TYR A 372 -17.19 -10.29 20.15
CA TYR A 372 -16.61 -9.77 21.39
C TYR A 372 -15.32 -10.50 21.76
N CYS A 373 -15.34 -11.83 21.67
CA CYS A 373 -14.15 -12.65 21.92
C CYS A 373 -13.04 -12.33 20.91
N GLU A 374 -13.36 -12.15 19.63
CA GLU A 374 -12.38 -11.81 18.60
C GLU A 374 -11.71 -10.45 18.87
N TYR A 375 -12.48 -9.46 19.29
CA TYR A 375 -11.92 -8.18 19.70
C TYR A 375 -11.07 -8.25 20.96
N ILE A 376 -11.48 -9.04 21.96
CA ILE A 376 -10.65 -9.32 23.15
C ILE A 376 -9.32 -9.94 22.69
N LYS A 377 -9.35 -10.95 21.82
CA LYS A 377 -8.14 -11.57 21.25
C LYS A 377 -7.22 -10.55 20.61
N ASN A 378 -7.74 -9.70 19.73
CA ASN A 378 -6.95 -8.69 19.03
C ASN A 378 -6.24 -7.74 20.00
N HIS A 379 -6.83 -7.43 21.15
CA HIS A 379 -6.19 -6.57 22.15
C HIS A 379 -5.17 -7.31 23.04
N PHE A 380 -5.36 -8.60 23.28
CA PHE A 380 -4.32 -9.45 23.86
C PHE A 380 -3.11 -9.58 22.92
N GLU A 381 -3.34 -9.76 21.62
CA GLU A 381 -2.29 -9.73 20.59
C GLU A 381 -1.59 -8.36 20.53
N LEU A 382 -2.35 -7.26 20.62
CA LEU A 382 -1.79 -5.91 20.68
C LEU A 382 -0.86 -5.73 21.90
N TYR A 383 -1.27 -6.21 23.07
CA TYR A 383 -0.41 -6.18 24.26
C TYR A 383 0.86 -7.02 24.07
N PHE A 384 0.79 -8.19 23.42
CA PHE A 384 1.97 -8.98 23.05
C PHE A 384 2.91 -8.17 22.14
N VAL A 385 2.38 -7.54 21.08
CA VAL A 385 3.16 -6.69 20.17
C VAL A 385 3.85 -5.57 20.95
N MET A 386 3.12 -4.83 21.78
CA MET A 386 3.67 -3.72 22.58
C MET A 386 4.76 -4.19 23.55
N LYS A 387 4.54 -5.32 24.24
CA LYS A 387 5.52 -5.91 25.17
C LYS A 387 6.84 -6.22 24.48
N HIS A 388 6.79 -6.86 23.32
CA HIS A 388 7.98 -7.29 22.60
C HIS A 388 8.64 -6.19 21.77
N GLU A 389 7.87 -5.23 21.26
CA GLU A 389 8.41 -4.05 20.58
C GLU A 389 9.30 -3.25 21.52
N ASP A 390 8.84 -2.96 22.76
CA ASP A 390 9.64 -2.26 23.76
C ASP A 390 10.93 -3.02 24.09
N SER A 391 10.85 -4.35 24.23
CA SER A 391 12.02 -5.20 24.47
C SER A 391 13.04 -5.10 23.33
N CYS A 392 12.57 -5.21 22.08
CA CYS A 392 13.43 -5.23 20.90
C CYS A 392 14.01 -3.85 20.55
N LYS A 393 13.27 -2.77 20.79
CA LYS A 393 13.76 -1.39 20.62
C LYS A 393 14.50 -0.86 21.85
N LYS A 394 14.50 -1.60 22.97
CA LYS A 394 15.03 -1.18 24.28
C LYS A 394 14.38 0.14 24.75
N THR A 395 13.08 0.27 24.53
CA THR A 395 12.27 1.43 24.91
C THR A 395 11.33 1.08 26.07
N SER A 396 10.75 2.11 26.68
CA SER A 396 9.75 2.00 27.73
C SER A 396 8.42 2.65 27.31
N HIS A 397 8.19 2.76 26.01
CA HIS A 397 7.09 3.55 25.46
C HIS A 397 5.75 3.09 26.03
N TYR A 398 5.53 1.79 26.23
CA TYR A 398 4.23 1.23 26.59
C TYR A 398 4.09 0.83 28.07
N ASN A 399 5.01 1.25 28.95
CA ASN A 399 5.08 0.73 30.33
C ASN A 399 3.80 0.94 31.12
N GLU A 400 3.16 2.11 31.01
CA GLU A 400 1.93 2.41 31.71
C GLU A 400 0.79 1.49 31.25
N GLU A 401 0.51 1.42 29.95
CA GLU A 401 -0.61 0.65 29.41
C GLU A 401 -0.41 -0.84 29.64
N LYS A 402 0.83 -1.34 29.50
CA LYS A 402 1.19 -2.74 29.81
C LYS A 402 0.96 -3.07 31.28
N ASN A 403 1.28 -2.17 32.21
CA ASN A 403 1.09 -2.44 33.65
C ASN A 403 -0.39 -2.48 34.02
N ILE A 404 -1.20 -1.57 33.46
CA ILE A 404 -2.66 -1.58 33.66
C ILE A 404 -3.24 -2.87 33.08
N PHE A 405 -2.85 -3.24 31.85
CA PHE A 405 -3.29 -4.48 31.21
C PHE A 405 -2.93 -5.72 32.04
N LYS A 406 -1.66 -5.82 32.49
CA LYS A 406 -1.20 -6.94 33.33
C LYS A 406 -2.01 -7.07 34.61
N THR A 407 -2.25 -5.95 35.28
CA THR A 407 -3.02 -5.94 36.53
C THR A 407 -4.44 -6.43 36.31
N LYS A 408 -5.09 -5.96 35.24
CA LYS A 408 -6.49 -6.29 34.94
C LYS A 408 -6.67 -7.73 34.43
N PHE A 409 -5.76 -8.21 33.59
CA PHE A 409 -5.95 -9.46 32.83
C PHE A 409 -4.95 -10.57 33.15
N ILE A 410 -3.69 -10.26 33.47
CA ILE A 410 -2.65 -11.30 33.64
C ILE A 410 -2.53 -11.73 35.10
N HIS A 411 -2.50 -10.77 36.03
CA HIS A 411 -2.40 -11.04 37.46
C HIS A 411 -3.73 -11.44 38.10
N ASN A 412 -4.85 -11.18 37.43
CA ASN A 412 -6.19 -11.51 37.90
C ASN A 412 -6.67 -12.86 37.33
N LYS A 413 -6.42 -13.94 38.07
CA LYS A 413 -6.80 -15.31 37.66
C LYS A 413 -8.29 -15.45 37.35
N ASN A 414 -9.16 -14.80 38.14
CA ASN A 414 -10.61 -14.86 37.94
C ASN A 414 -11.02 -14.26 36.59
N GLU A 415 -10.34 -13.21 36.15
CA GLU A 415 -10.62 -12.58 34.85
C GLU A 415 -10.18 -13.48 33.70
N VAL A 416 -9.01 -14.11 33.82
CA VAL A 416 -8.54 -15.10 32.86
C VAL A 416 -9.52 -16.26 32.74
N GLU A 417 -9.96 -16.83 33.87
CA GLU A 417 -10.93 -17.93 33.90
C GLU A 417 -12.28 -17.52 33.31
N TYR A 418 -12.74 -16.29 33.58
CA TYR A 418 -13.96 -15.76 32.97
C TYR A 418 -13.84 -15.70 31.45
N ILE A 419 -12.74 -15.15 30.91
CA ILE A 419 -12.54 -15.08 29.45
C ILE A 419 -12.46 -16.50 28.86
N LYS A 420 -11.71 -17.41 29.49
CA LYS A 420 -11.60 -18.82 29.05
C LYS A 420 -12.94 -19.54 29.02
N LYS A 421 -13.82 -19.28 30.00
CA LYS A 421 -15.15 -19.90 30.06
C LYS A 421 -16.08 -19.37 28.98
N ASN A 422 -16.02 -18.08 28.68
CA ASN A 422 -16.97 -17.41 27.78
C ASN A 422 -16.47 -17.30 26.32
N CYS A 423 -15.18 -17.52 26.07
CA CYS A 423 -14.57 -17.49 24.75
C CYS A 423 -13.87 -18.84 24.46
N ASN A 424 -14.19 -19.47 23.32
CA ASN A 424 -13.73 -20.81 22.87
C ASN A 424 -12.21 -21.10 23.04
N ASP A 425 -11.81 -22.38 22.94
CA ASP A 425 -10.43 -22.85 23.19
C ASP A 425 -9.31 -22.13 22.40
N LYS A 426 -9.58 -21.64 21.19
CA LYS A 426 -8.63 -20.86 20.37
C LYS A 426 -8.14 -19.57 21.07
N TYR A 427 -8.95 -19.02 21.96
CA TYR A 427 -8.62 -17.82 22.75
C TYR A 427 -7.68 -18.13 23.91
N ILE A 428 -7.81 -19.33 24.48
CA ILE A 428 -6.99 -19.84 25.59
C ILE A 428 -5.52 -19.92 25.18
N GLU A 429 -5.25 -20.44 23.98
CA GLU A 429 -3.89 -20.54 23.44
C GLU A 429 -3.24 -19.17 23.26
N THR A 430 -4.01 -18.17 22.81
CA THR A 430 -3.52 -16.79 22.65
C THR A 430 -3.12 -16.19 24.00
N ILE A 431 -3.98 -16.31 25.02
CA ILE A 431 -3.71 -15.78 26.37
C ILE A 431 -2.41 -16.37 26.97
N VAL A 432 -2.19 -17.68 26.79
CA VAL A 432 -0.98 -18.37 27.28
C VAL A 432 0.28 -17.89 26.55
N LYS A 433 0.21 -17.74 25.22
CA LYS A 433 1.33 -17.26 24.40
C LYS A 433 1.71 -15.82 24.73
N VAL A 434 0.74 -14.97 24.99
CA VAL A 434 0.94 -13.53 25.22
C VAL A 434 1.80 -13.22 26.45
N ASP A 435 1.68 -14.02 27.52
CA ASP A 435 2.49 -13.82 28.73
C ASP A 435 3.89 -14.48 28.65
N SER A 436 4.04 -15.45 27.77
CA SER A 436 5.29 -16.21 27.60
C SER A 436 6.39 -15.35 26.95
N ASN A 437 7.44 -15.02 27.70
CA ASN A 437 8.61 -14.32 27.15
C ASN A 437 9.38 -15.15 26.10
N ASN A 438 9.16 -16.47 26.09
CA ASN A 438 9.89 -17.41 25.26
C ASN A 438 9.36 -17.54 23.82
N VAL A 439 8.20 -16.98 23.48
CA VAL A 439 7.59 -17.16 22.14
C VAL A 439 8.48 -16.60 21.03
N ILE A 440 9.28 -15.57 21.33
CA ILE A 440 10.24 -14.96 20.38
C ILE A 440 11.62 -15.64 20.38
N SER A 441 11.94 -16.43 21.42
CA SER A 441 13.23 -17.13 21.54
C SER A 441 13.14 -18.60 21.13
N THR A 442 11.93 -19.16 21.00
CA THR A 442 11.75 -20.51 20.46
C THR A 442 12.12 -20.53 18.99
N LEU A 443 13.40 -20.81 18.75
CA LEU A 443 13.88 -21.44 17.54
C LEU A 443 12.93 -22.60 17.22
N PRO A 444 12.34 -22.67 16.02
CA PRO A 444 11.71 -23.89 15.59
C PRO A 444 12.73 -25.01 15.80
N ASN A 445 12.27 -26.12 16.41
CA ASN A 445 12.94 -27.41 16.25
C ASN A 445 13.29 -27.56 14.77
N GLU A 446 14.49 -28.08 14.51
CA GLU A 446 15.13 -28.25 13.20
C GLU A 446 14.12 -28.26 12.06
N PHE A 447 14.31 -27.39 11.07
CA PHE A 447 13.53 -27.36 9.84
C PHE A 447 13.36 -28.81 9.35
N GLU A 448 12.18 -29.41 9.55
CA GLU A 448 11.96 -30.81 9.23
C GLU A 448 12.41 -31.05 7.79
N THR A 449 13.43 -31.88 7.64
CA THR A 449 13.99 -32.29 6.36
C THR A 449 12.91 -33.06 5.61
N ARG A 450 12.28 -32.41 4.62
CA ARG A 450 11.49 -33.14 3.62
C ARG A 450 12.44 -34.04 2.80
N LYS A 451 11.91 -35.20 2.44
CA LYS A 451 12.60 -36.47 2.11
C LYS A 451 13.50 -36.52 0.87
N GLN A 452 13.89 -35.40 0.26
CA GLN A 452 14.76 -35.47 -0.93
C GLN A 452 15.52 -34.15 -1.15
N GLU A 453 16.23 -33.70 -0.12
CA GLU A 453 17.25 -32.68 -0.35
C GLU A 453 18.48 -33.40 -0.93
N TYR A 454 18.82 -33.14 -2.19
CA TYR A 454 20.09 -33.57 -2.79
C TYR A 454 21.22 -32.73 -2.17
N VAL A 455 21.46 -32.92 -0.87
CA VAL A 455 22.50 -32.23 -0.11
C VAL A 455 23.84 -32.77 -0.60
N SER A 456 24.46 -32.02 -1.51
CA SER A 456 25.79 -32.33 -1.99
C SER A 456 26.81 -31.75 -1.01
N GLU A 457 26.96 -32.42 0.15
CA GLU A 457 27.95 -32.06 1.15
C GLU A 457 29.34 -31.87 0.51
N GLY A 458 30.01 -30.76 0.85
CA GLY A 458 31.31 -30.38 0.27
C GLY A 458 31.25 -29.60 -1.04
N LEU A 459 30.07 -29.26 -1.57
CA LEU A 459 29.94 -28.27 -2.65
C LEU A 459 29.93 -26.82 -2.12
N PRO A 460 30.41 -25.84 -2.91
CA PRO A 460 30.47 -24.44 -2.51
C PRO A 460 29.16 -23.86 -1.98
N SER A 461 28.02 -24.16 -2.61
CA SER A 461 26.72 -23.64 -2.15
C SER A 461 26.34 -24.14 -0.76
N HIS A 462 26.62 -25.41 -0.45
CA HIS A 462 26.35 -26.00 0.86
C HIS A 462 27.16 -25.32 1.97
N GLU A 463 28.44 -25.03 1.73
CA GLU A 463 29.27 -24.30 2.70
C GLU A 463 28.74 -22.89 2.96
N LYS A 464 28.32 -22.17 1.91
CA LYS A 464 27.71 -20.83 2.06
C LYS A 464 26.40 -20.88 2.84
N TYR A 465 25.57 -21.90 2.65
CA TYR A 465 24.32 -22.05 3.40
C TYR A 465 24.54 -22.42 4.86
N ASN A 466 25.56 -23.22 5.17
CA ASN A 466 25.96 -23.51 6.55
C ASN A 466 26.45 -22.26 7.28
N GLU A 467 27.12 -21.32 6.59
CA GLU A 467 27.45 -20.02 7.18
C GLU A 467 26.20 -19.23 7.54
N LEU A 468 25.21 -19.18 6.64
CA LEU A 468 23.95 -18.44 6.84
C LEU A 468 23.04 -19.08 7.91
N ASP A 469 23.21 -20.37 8.19
CA ASP A 469 22.46 -21.10 9.21
C ASP A 469 22.95 -20.86 10.65
N LYS A 470 24.09 -20.16 10.83
CA LYS A 470 24.62 -19.83 12.17
C LYS A 470 23.70 -18.89 12.93
N LYS A 471 23.35 -19.24 14.17
CA LYS A 471 22.32 -18.55 14.99
C LYS A 471 22.88 -17.65 16.10
N ASP A 472 24.19 -17.40 16.10
CA ASP A 472 24.83 -16.63 17.18
C ASP A 472 24.33 -15.18 17.23
N ASN A 473 23.96 -14.73 18.43
CA ASN A 473 23.61 -13.34 18.75
C ASN A 473 22.48 -12.72 17.88
N ILE A 474 21.53 -13.52 17.40
CA ILE A 474 20.42 -13.04 16.54
C ILE A 474 19.49 -12.05 17.25
N ASP A 475 19.39 -12.09 18.59
CA ASP A 475 18.51 -11.19 19.35
C ASP A 475 18.93 -9.72 19.28
N SER A 476 20.21 -9.44 19.01
CA SER A 476 20.71 -8.09 18.76
C SER A 476 20.06 -7.42 17.54
N TYR A 477 19.46 -8.20 16.65
CA TYR A 477 18.80 -7.76 15.42
C TYR A 477 17.28 -7.65 15.54
N CYS A 478 16.69 -7.86 16.73
CA CYS A 478 15.24 -7.88 16.90
C CYS A 478 14.55 -6.58 16.46
N SER A 479 15.20 -5.42 16.61
CA SER A 479 14.61 -4.12 16.28
C SER A 479 14.16 -4.00 14.82
N TYR A 480 14.83 -4.70 13.90
CA TYR A 480 14.45 -4.77 12.48
C TYR A 480 13.15 -5.54 12.23
N CYS A 481 12.75 -6.40 13.15
CA CYS A 481 11.67 -7.39 12.96
C CYS A 481 10.37 -7.04 13.69
N THR A 482 10.27 -5.83 14.26
CA THR A 482 9.13 -5.42 15.09
C THR A 482 7.79 -5.42 14.32
N ASP A 483 7.81 -5.18 13.01
CA ASP A 483 6.60 -5.21 12.17
C ASP A 483 6.03 -6.63 11.95
N LEU A 484 6.78 -7.68 12.31
CA LEU A 484 6.33 -9.07 12.23
C LEU A 484 5.71 -9.60 13.52
N LEU A 485 5.81 -8.85 14.62
CA LEU A 485 5.21 -9.21 15.90
C LEU A 485 3.69 -9.53 15.80
N PRO A 486 2.87 -8.82 15.01
CA PRO A 486 1.45 -9.14 14.86
C PRO A 486 1.16 -10.52 14.25
N TYR A 487 2.13 -11.12 13.54
CA TYR A 487 1.99 -12.42 12.90
C TYR A 487 2.51 -13.57 13.75
N GLU A 488 3.27 -13.29 14.81
CA GLU A 488 4.02 -14.29 15.60
C GLU A 488 3.11 -15.32 16.28
N ILE A 489 1.97 -14.89 16.81
CA ILE A 489 1.04 -15.78 17.52
C ILE A 489 0.42 -16.82 16.58
N ASP A 490 0.03 -16.38 15.38
CA ASP A 490 -0.58 -17.22 14.34
C ASP A 490 0.50 -17.98 13.52
N ASN A 491 1.75 -17.49 13.50
CA ASN A 491 2.87 -18.04 12.72
C ASN A 491 4.16 -18.12 13.56
N PRO A 492 4.23 -19.01 14.57
CA PRO A 492 5.35 -19.04 15.51
C PRO A 492 6.73 -19.17 14.85
N GLY A 493 7.67 -18.34 15.31
CA GLY A 493 9.05 -18.24 14.87
C GLY A 493 9.26 -17.47 13.57
N ILE A 494 8.27 -16.68 13.11
CA ILE A 494 8.46 -15.73 12.00
C ILE A 494 9.44 -14.63 12.38
N ASN A 495 9.35 -14.11 13.61
CA ASN A 495 10.25 -13.09 14.12
C ASN A 495 11.69 -13.63 14.25
N SER A 496 11.85 -14.85 14.75
CA SER A 496 13.15 -15.54 14.80
C SER A 496 13.79 -15.68 13.42
N LEU A 497 12.99 -16.06 12.41
CA LEU A 497 13.47 -16.16 11.03
C LEU A 497 13.93 -14.79 10.50
N CYS A 498 13.14 -13.74 10.74
CA CYS A 498 13.54 -12.38 10.38
C CYS A 498 14.84 -11.94 11.05
N LYS A 499 15.06 -12.26 12.32
CA LYS A 499 16.32 -11.91 13.01
C LYS A 499 17.53 -12.56 12.36
N ILE A 500 17.40 -13.81 11.93
CA ILE A 500 18.46 -14.50 11.20
C ILE A 500 18.71 -13.79 9.87
N PHE A 501 17.65 -13.37 9.16
CA PHE A 501 17.80 -12.61 7.92
C PHE A 501 18.48 -11.27 8.13
N ALA A 502 18.08 -10.53 9.16
CA ALA A 502 18.67 -9.24 9.52
C ALA A 502 20.15 -9.38 9.89
N LYS A 503 20.51 -10.42 10.66
CA LYS A 503 21.90 -10.77 10.97
C LYS A 503 22.70 -11.00 9.69
N ASN A 504 22.24 -11.91 8.83
CA ASN A 504 22.96 -12.29 7.62
C ASN A 504 23.16 -11.09 6.67
N LEU A 505 22.11 -10.26 6.48
CA LEU A 505 22.23 -9.03 5.69
C LEU A 505 23.23 -8.03 6.30
N LYS A 506 23.26 -7.93 7.63
CA LYS A 506 24.24 -7.08 8.32
C LYS A 506 25.67 -7.59 8.08
N GLU A 507 25.90 -8.89 8.13
CA GLU A 507 27.21 -9.47 7.85
C GLU A 507 27.62 -9.25 6.39
N ILE A 508 26.69 -9.39 5.44
CA ILE A 508 26.94 -9.17 4.00
C ILE A 508 27.37 -7.73 3.72
N LYS A 509 26.81 -6.75 4.44
CA LYS A 509 27.17 -5.33 4.28
C LYS A 509 28.69 -5.10 4.36
N ASP A 510 29.38 -5.83 5.21
CA ASP A 510 30.80 -5.63 5.48
C ASP A 510 31.71 -6.55 4.62
N LYS A 511 31.15 -7.38 3.74
CA LYS A 511 31.89 -8.28 2.85
C LYS A 511 32.25 -7.63 1.50
N SER A 512 33.37 -8.06 0.92
CA SER A 512 33.67 -7.82 -0.50
C SER A 512 32.75 -8.69 -1.39
N ASN A 513 32.62 -8.34 -2.67
CA ASN A 513 31.72 -9.03 -3.62
C ASN A 513 30.27 -9.23 -3.11
N ARG A 514 29.67 -8.15 -2.58
CA ARG A 514 28.32 -8.17 -1.98
C ARG A 514 27.29 -8.86 -2.86
N SER A 515 27.29 -8.59 -4.17
CA SER A 515 26.35 -9.18 -5.12
C SER A 515 26.33 -10.72 -5.07
N GLU A 516 27.47 -11.37 -4.94
CA GLU A 516 27.55 -12.83 -4.85
C GLU A 516 26.99 -13.33 -3.51
N HIS A 517 27.34 -12.67 -2.40
CA HIS A 517 26.77 -13.01 -1.10
C HIS A 517 25.25 -12.78 -1.05
N CYS A 518 24.76 -11.73 -1.70
CA CYS A 518 23.34 -11.45 -1.86
C CYS A 518 22.63 -12.58 -2.63
N SER A 519 23.25 -13.14 -3.69
CA SER A 519 22.64 -14.22 -4.47
C SER A 519 22.47 -15.50 -3.64
N TYR A 520 23.49 -15.90 -2.87
CA TYR A 520 23.37 -17.02 -1.93
C TYR A 520 22.32 -16.76 -0.85
N PHE A 521 22.34 -15.57 -0.22
CA PHE A 521 21.37 -15.21 0.80
C PHE A 521 19.95 -15.30 0.29
N TYR A 522 19.71 -14.84 -0.92
CA TYR A 522 18.39 -14.80 -1.54
C TYR A 522 17.78 -16.19 -1.72
N TYR A 523 18.50 -17.13 -2.35
CA TYR A 523 18.00 -18.50 -2.53
C TYR A 523 17.96 -19.30 -1.23
N TRP A 524 18.90 -19.06 -0.32
CA TRP A 524 18.84 -19.62 1.04
C TRP A 524 17.60 -19.14 1.81
N MET A 525 17.28 -17.84 1.73
CA MET A 525 16.08 -17.28 2.35
C MET A 525 14.82 -17.92 1.78
N TYR A 526 14.75 -18.12 0.47
CA TYR A 526 13.63 -18.79 -0.20
C TYR A 526 13.40 -20.19 0.34
N ASP A 527 14.47 -20.96 0.47
CA ASP A 527 14.46 -22.29 1.07
C ASP A 527 13.90 -22.26 2.50
N LYS A 528 14.36 -21.33 3.35
CA LYS A 528 13.86 -21.22 4.73
C LYS A 528 12.39 -20.81 4.80
N ILE A 529 11.97 -19.86 3.96
CA ILE A 529 10.57 -19.42 3.89
C ILE A 529 9.70 -20.58 3.41
N TRP A 530 10.11 -21.28 2.35
CA TRP A 530 9.36 -22.41 1.80
C TRP A 530 9.24 -23.55 2.82
N LYS A 531 10.35 -23.97 3.44
CA LYS A 531 10.35 -25.04 4.47
C LYS A 531 9.40 -24.71 5.62
N LYS A 532 9.28 -23.42 5.98
CA LYS A 532 8.44 -22.98 7.10
C LYS A 532 6.97 -22.69 6.74
N PHE A 533 6.69 -22.06 5.59
CA PHE A 533 5.36 -21.53 5.25
C PHE A 533 4.73 -22.19 4.00
N GLY A 534 5.49 -23.04 3.33
CA GLY A 534 5.12 -23.73 2.09
C GLY A 534 4.26 -24.97 2.27
N SER A 535 3.43 -25.03 3.32
CA SER A 535 2.34 -26.01 3.36
C SER A 535 1.34 -25.66 2.25
N ASN A 536 1.22 -26.59 1.29
CA ASN A 536 0.45 -26.53 0.04
C ASN A 536 1.06 -25.58 -1.01
N SER A 537 1.21 -26.05 -2.25
CA SER A 537 1.84 -25.39 -3.42
C SER A 537 1.09 -24.15 -3.92
N ASN A 538 0.89 -23.18 -3.04
CA ASN A 538 0.18 -21.93 -3.30
C ASN A 538 1.16 -20.88 -3.83
N HIS A 539 0.62 -19.93 -4.59
CA HIS A 539 1.33 -18.71 -4.99
C HIS A 539 1.72 -17.86 -3.78
N ILE A 540 2.86 -17.20 -3.84
CA ILE A 540 3.42 -16.40 -2.74
C ILE A 540 2.51 -15.23 -2.36
N ASN A 541 1.88 -14.59 -3.35
CA ASN A 541 0.91 -13.51 -3.16
C ASN A 541 -0.30 -13.92 -2.27
N ASN A 542 -0.58 -15.21 -2.13
CA ASN A 542 -1.67 -15.73 -1.30
C ASN A 542 -1.24 -15.96 0.17
N LYS A 543 -0.01 -15.62 0.56
CA LYS A 543 0.53 -15.80 1.92
C LYS A 543 0.92 -14.45 2.54
N PRO A 544 0.00 -13.75 3.23
CA PRO A 544 0.26 -12.42 3.81
C PRO A 544 1.49 -12.35 4.73
N VAL A 545 1.71 -13.39 5.56
CA VAL A 545 2.87 -13.46 6.46
C VAL A 545 4.21 -13.49 5.71
N VAL A 546 4.26 -14.12 4.54
CA VAL A 546 5.46 -14.18 3.71
C VAL A 546 5.71 -12.83 3.04
N LEU A 547 4.67 -12.18 2.53
CA LEU A 547 4.79 -10.82 1.99
C LEU A 547 5.28 -9.83 3.05
N ALA A 548 4.73 -9.92 4.27
CA ALA A 548 5.18 -9.11 5.40
C ALA A 548 6.67 -9.32 5.71
N LEU A 549 7.14 -10.58 5.70
CA LEU A 549 8.56 -10.91 5.91
C LEU A 549 9.46 -10.34 4.84
N LEU A 550 9.10 -10.52 3.56
CA LEU A 550 9.87 -10.00 2.42
C LEU A 550 9.94 -8.47 2.45
N ASN A 551 8.86 -7.79 2.84
CA ASN A 551 8.85 -6.34 3.02
C ASN A 551 9.79 -5.88 4.14
N VAL A 552 9.86 -6.62 5.25
CA VAL A 552 10.82 -6.33 6.33
C VAL A 552 12.25 -6.53 5.84
N VAL A 553 12.54 -7.62 5.12
CA VAL A 553 13.84 -7.88 4.49
C VAL A 553 14.23 -6.72 3.56
N TYR A 554 13.31 -6.26 2.71
CA TYR A 554 13.53 -5.13 1.82
C TYR A 554 13.88 -3.84 2.59
N ARG A 555 13.17 -3.55 3.68
CA ARG A 555 13.47 -2.39 4.56
C ARG A 555 14.83 -2.52 5.24
N ILE A 556 15.24 -3.73 5.62
CA ILE A 556 16.58 -3.98 6.17
C ILE A 556 17.65 -3.67 5.11
N ILE A 557 17.51 -4.19 3.90
CA ILE A 557 18.42 -3.93 2.77
C ILE A 557 18.57 -2.41 2.54
N TYR A 558 17.44 -1.70 2.49
CA TYR A 558 17.41 -0.25 2.35
C TYR A 558 18.09 0.50 3.50
N LYS A 559 17.79 0.12 4.75
CA LYS A 559 18.41 0.72 5.95
C LYS A 559 19.91 0.44 6.03
N LEU A 560 20.36 -0.71 5.53
CA LEU A 560 21.76 -1.09 5.48
C LEU A 560 22.51 -0.48 4.29
N GLN A 561 21.81 0.06 3.28
CA GLN A 561 22.37 0.63 2.04
C GLN A 561 23.18 -0.40 1.24
N ILE A 562 22.60 -1.59 1.06
CA ILE A 562 23.19 -2.70 0.28
C ILE A 562 22.35 -2.95 -0.96
N ASP A 563 22.27 -1.94 -1.83
CA ASP A 563 21.34 -1.91 -2.97
C ASP A 563 21.54 -3.10 -3.94
N GLU A 564 22.73 -3.69 -3.97
CA GLU A 564 23.02 -4.88 -4.79
C GLU A 564 22.28 -6.14 -4.29
N CYS A 565 21.79 -6.12 -3.05
CA CYS A 565 20.94 -7.18 -2.50
C CYS A 565 19.45 -7.01 -2.84
N PHE A 566 19.05 -5.92 -3.51
CA PHE A 566 17.66 -5.81 -3.98
C PHE A 566 17.40 -6.84 -5.08
N TYR A 567 16.45 -7.73 -4.82
CA TYR A 567 16.00 -8.74 -5.77
C TYR A 567 14.56 -8.46 -6.19
N ASN A 568 14.25 -8.77 -7.45
CA ASN A 568 12.89 -8.74 -7.96
C ASN A 568 12.30 -10.15 -7.86
N PHE A 569 11.46 -10.39 -6.86
CA PHE A 569 10.70 -11.64 -6.83
C PHE A 569 9.41 -11.51 -7.61
N ASN A 570 9.04 -12.58 -8.32
CA ASN A 570 7.71 -12.66 -8.92
C ASN A 570 6.73 -13.18 -7.85
N SER A 571 5.84 -12.32 -7.38
CA SER A 571 4.82 -12.69 -6.38
C SER A 571 3.84 -13.76 -6.85
N ASN A 572 3.76 -13.98 -8.18
CA ASN A 572 2.96 -15.05 -8.77
C ASN A 572 3.70 -16.40 -8.81
N ASP A 573 4.97 -16.47 -8.42
CA ASP A 573 5.65 -17.76 -8.32
C ASP A 573 5.01 -18.60 -7.19
N THR A 574 5.08 -19.93 -7.34
CA THR A 574 4.79 -20.85 -6.25
C THR A 574 6.07 -21.15 -5.48
N PHE A 575 5.97 -21.67 -4.27
CA PHE A 575 7.18 -22.08 -3.54
C PHE A 575 7.99 -23.17 -4.26
N HIS A 576 7.33 -24.02 -5.05
CA HIS A 576 8.03 -25.01 -5.89
C HIS A 576 8.90 -24.35 -6.95
N VAL A 577 8.44 -23.25 -7.56
CA VAL A 577 9.25 -22.47 -8.50
C VAL A 577 10.48 -21.87 -7.80
N TRP A 578 10.35 -21.39 -6.56
CA TRP A 578 11.50 -20.92 -5.77
C TRP A 578 12.51 -22.02 -5.47
N GLU A 579 12.04 -23.23 -5.18
CA GLU A 579 12.89 -24.41 -4.99
C GLU A 579 13.66 -24.75 -6.28
N GLU A 580 12.99 -24.85 -7.42
CA GLU A 580 13.63 -25.13 -8.71
C GLU A 580 14.70 -24.09 -9.06
N LYS A 581 14.40 -22.79 -8.87
CA LYS A 581 15.34 -21.70 -9.12
C LYS A 581 16.57 -21.79 -8.21
N LYS A 582 16.40 -22.19 -6.94
CA LYS A 582 17.52 -22.43 -6.02
C LYS A 582 18.42 -23.56 -6.53
N TYR A 583 17.85 -24.70 -6.94
CA TYR A 583 18.65 -25.82 -7.46
C TYR A 583 19.46 -25.43 -8.69
N LEU A 584 18.87 -24.65 -9.61
CA LEU A 584 19.56 -24.12 -10.78
C LEU A 584 20.68 -23.15 -10.39
N HIS A 585 20.41 -22.16 -9.54
CA HIS A 585 21.44 -21.25 -9.02
C HIS A 585 22.61 -22.03 -8.40
N ASP A 586 22.31 -22.99 -7.53
CA ASP A 586 23.31 -23.81 -6.85
C ASP A 586 24.16 -24.60 -7.83
N TYR A 587 23.54 -25.16 -8.88
CA TYR A 587 24.27 -25.90 -9.91
C TYR A 587 25.33 -25.05 -10.59
N PHE A 588 24.97 -23.86 -11.07
CA PHE A 588 25.94 -22.97 -11.73
C PHE A 588 27.05 -22.52 -10.78
N LYS A 589 26.73 -22.30 -9.50
CA LYS A 589 27.74 -21.99 -8.47
C LYS A 589 28.66 -23.17 -8.15
N ASN A 590 28.16 -24.39 -8.27
CA ASN A 590 28.91 -25.60 -7.96
C ASN A 590 29.62 -26.22 -9.18
N PHE A 591 29.30 -25.76 -10.39
CA PHE A 591 29.74 -26.37 -11.65
C PHE A 591 31.25 -26.59 -11.72
N ASN A 592 32.05 -25.57 -11.37
CA ASN A 592 33.51 -25.68 -11.42
C ASN A 592 34.04 -26.79 -10.50
N THR A 593 33.52 -26.90 -9.27
CA THR A 593 33.91 -27.96 -8.33
C THR A 593 33.51 -29.35 -8.83
N ILE A 594 32.33 -29.48 -9.45
CA ILE A 594 31.89 -30.75 -10.05
C ILE A 594 32.80 -31.11 -11.24
N ASN A 595 33.15 -30.14 -12.08
CA ASN A 595 34.04 -30.33 -13.22
C ASN A 595 35.48 -30.67 -12.80
N GLU A 596 35.99 -30.06 -11.74
CA GLU A 596 37.28 -30.42 -11.13
C GLU A 596 37.27 -31.85 -10.57
N CYS A 597 36.14 -32.30 -10.05
CA CYS A 597 35.97 -33.69 -9.62
C CYS A 597 36.20 -34.65 -10.79
N ILE A 598 35.56 -34.37 -11.95
CA ILE A 598 35.68 -35.17 -13.17
C ILE A 598 37.13 -35.23 -13.65
N THR A 599 37.78 -34.06 -13.79
CA THR A 599 39.17 -33.97 -14.27
C THR A 599 40.17 -34.65 -13.34
N SER A 600 39.90 -34.65 -12.02
CA SER A 600 40.72 -35.34 -11.02
C SER A 600 40.44 -36.86 -10.89
N LYS A 601 39.52 -37.42 -11.69
CA LYS A 601 39.17 -38.85 -11.76
C LYS A 601 38.87 -39.49 -10.39
N LYS A 602 38.28 -38.74 -9.46
CA LYS A 602 37.94 -39.26 -8.14
C LYS A 602 36.72 -40.17 -8.23
N GLU A 603 36.81 -41.39 -7.70
CA GLU A 603 35.69 -42.35 -7.68
C GLU A 603 34.45 -41.80 -6.95
N LYS A 604 34.66 -40.85 -6.02
CA LYS A 604 33.60 -40.11 -5.32
C LYS A 604 32.72 -39.24 -6.24
N CYS A 605 33.11 -38.88 -7.47
CA CYS A 605 32.31 -37.98 -8.31
C CYS A 605 30.97 -38.60 -8.75
N LYS A 606 30.87 -39.95 -8.76
CA LYS A 606 29.61 -40.66 -9.04
C LYS A 606 28.51 -40.32 -8.04
N THR A 607 28.83 -39.81 -6.85
CA THR A 607 27.81 -39.38 -5.88
C THR A 607 27.02 -38.17 -6.34
N TYR A 608 27.51 -37.40 -7.32
CA TYR A 608 26.78 -36.26 -7.90
C TYR A 608 25.77 -36.66 -8.98
N CYS A 609 25.76 -37.93 -9.42
CA CYS A 609 24.91 -38.35 -10.54
C CYS A 609 23.42 -38.07 -10.31
N GLU A 610 22.89 -38.38 -9.13
CA GLU A 610 21.48 -38.13 -8.83
C GLU A 610 21.15 -36.63 -8.76
N TYR A 611 22.06 -35.82 -8.23
CA TYR A 611 21.94 -34.36 -8.24
C TYR A 611 21.94 -33.81 -9.68
N VAL A 612 22.91 -34.21 -10.51
CA VAL A 612 23.02 -33.73 -11.89
C VAL A 612 21.85 -34.22 -12.75
N LYS A 613 21.32 -35.43 -12.53
CA LYS A 613 20.11 -35.92 -13.19
C LYS A 613 18.90 -35.04 -12.86
N HIS A 614 18.75 -34.67 -11.59
CA HIS A 614 17.69 -33.74 -11.19
C HIS A 614 17.86 -32.37 -11.86
N ILE A 615 19.07 -31.80 -11.85
CA ILE A 615 19.39 -30.55 -12.53
C ILE A 615 19.11 -30.63 -14.02
N ALA A 616 19.43 -31.74 -14.69
CA ALA A 616 19.20 -31.91 -16.12
C ALA A 616 17.71 -31.72 -16.47
N THR A 617 16.81 -32.33 -15.70
CA THR A 617 15.36 -32.15 -15.84
C THR A 617 14.95 -30.67 -15.69
N LEU A 618 15.48 -29.98 -14.68
CA LEU A 618 15.19 -28.54 -14.47
C LEU A 618 15.78 -27.68 -15.59
N TYR A 619 16.99 -28.00 -16.04
CA TYR A 619 17.69 -27.25 -17.08
C TYR A 619 16.90 -27.28 -18.39
N GLY A 620 16.43 -28.46 -18.83
CA GLY A 620 15.61 -28.57 -20.04
C GLY A 620 14.33 -27.72 -19.98
N LYS A 621 13.65 -27.71 -18.82
CA LYS A 621 12.45 -26.88 -18.59
C LYS A 621 12.75 -25.38 -18.72
N TYR A 622 13.76 -24.90 -17.99
CA TYR A 622 14.06 -23.46 -17.92
C TYR A 622 14.86 -22.94 -19.12
N LEU A 623 15.57 -23.80 -19.85
CA LEU A 623 16.25 -23.45 -21.11
C LEU A 623 15.26 -22.84 -22.12
N LYS A 624 14.05 -23.40 -22.22
CA LYS A 624 12.96 -22.92 -23.09
C LYS A 624 12.44 -21.53 -22.70
N GLU A 625 12.41 -21.24 -21.40
CA GLU A 625 11.88 -19.98 -20.88
C GLU A 625 12.93 -18.87 -20.89
N CYS A 626 14.16 -19.21 -20.51
CA CYS A 626 15.23 -18.29 -20.17
C CYS A 626 16.17 -17.94 -21.33
N CYS A 627 16.31 -18.81 -22.33
CA CYS A 627 17.33 -18.67 -23.37
C CYS A 627 16.73 -18.51 -24.77
N ILE A 628 17.39 -17.70 -25.59
CA ILE A 628 17.15 -17.60 -27.03
C ILE A 628 18.50 -17.71 -27.73
N TYR A 629 18.65 -18.70 -28.61
CA TYR A 629 19.88 -18.91 -29.39
C TYR A 629 19.70 -18.41 -30.83
N TYR A 630 20.81 -18.12 -31.51
CA TYR A 630 20.79 -17.62 -32.89
C TYR A 630 21.51 -18.56 -33.86
N TYR A 631 20.88 -18.82 -35.01
CA TYR A 631 21.50 -19.60 -36.09
C TYR A 631 22.77 -18.91 -36.63
N ASN A 632 23.81 -19.71 -36.91
CA ASN A 632 25.05 -19.32 -37.61
C ASN A 632 25.96 -18.30 -36.92
N VAL A 633 25.78 -18.04 -35.62
CA VAL A 633 26.77 -17.30 -34.82
C VAL A 633 27.05 -18.07 -33.53
N ASN A 634 28.19 -18.77 -33.49
CA ASN A 634 28.61 -19.50 -32.29
C ASN A 634 28.69 -18.53 -31.11
N ASN A 635 28.12 -18.93 -29.97
CA ASN A 635 28.20 -18.26 -28.66
C ASN A 635 27.43 -16.93 -28.51
N ILE A 636 26.47 -16.60 -29.39
CA ILE A 636 25.54 -15.48 -29.14
C ILE A 636 24.17 -16.01 -28.72
N PHE A 637 23.75 -15.68 -27.50
CA PHE A 637 22.44 -16.00 -26.96
C PHE A 637 21.87 -14.79 -26.17
N GLU A 638 20.55 -14.69 -26.07
CA GLU A 638 19.87 -13.78 -25.14
C GLU A 638 19.42 -14.55 -23.89
N GLU A 639 19.77 -14.02 -22.72
CA GLU A 639 19.43 -14.60 -21.43
C GLU A 639 18.44 -13.68 -20.70
N LYS A 640 17.34 -14.25 -20.22
CA LYS A 640 16.28 -13.52 -19.52
C LYS A 640 16.33 -13.72 -18.00
N CYS A 641 16.97 -14.78 -17.54
CA CYS A 641 16.90 -15.28 -16.15
C CYS A 641 18.24 -15.15 -15.43
N LEU A 642 18.85 -13.97 -15.53
CA LEU A 642 20.22 -13.67 -15.08
C LEU A 642 20.51 -14.00 -13.61
N ASP A 643 19.47 -14.18 -12.78
CA ASP A 643 19.62 -14.39 -11.34
C ASP A 643 19.84 -15.87 -10.94
N TYR A 644 19.47 -16.83 -11.80
CA TYR A 644 19.56 -18.28 -11.49
C TYR A 644 19.88 -19.20 -12.66
N PHE A 645 19.92 -18.71 -13.90
CA PHE A 645 20.06 -19.57 -15.07
C PHE A 645 21.09 -19.06 -16.05
N GLU A 646 22.09 -19.88 -16.39
CA GLU A 646 23.10 -19.55 -17.40
C GLU A 646 22.80 -20.27 -18.71
N CYS A 647 22.71 -19.50 -19.81
CA CYS A 647 22.45 -20.03 -21.15
C CYS A 647 23.73 -20.52 -21.88
N ASP A 648 24.92 -20.30 -21.34
CA ASP A 648 26.14 -20.83 -21.96
C ASP A 648 26.11 -22.37 -21.96
N GLN A 649 26.22 -22.96 -23.15
CA GLN A 649 26.19 -24.41 -23.35
C GLN A 649 27.33 -25.15 -22.63
N LYS A 650 28.39 -24.46 -22.18
CA LYS A 650 29.40 -25.08 -21.33
C LYS A 650 28.83 -25.58 -20.00
N TYR A 651 27.73 -24.99 -19.52
CA TYR A 651 27.04 -25.40 -18.29
C TYR A 651 25.92 -26.42 -18.55
N ASN A 652 25.96 -27.13 -19.68
CA ASN A 652 24.95 -28.11 -20.00
C ASN A 652 25.09 -29.35 -19.07
N PRO A 653 24.08 -29.68 -18.23
CA PRO A 653 24.17 -30.81 -17.32
C PRO A 653 24.12 -32.17 -18.04
N TYR A 654 23.58 -32.23 -19.26
CA TYR A 654 23.46 -33.48 -20.01
C TYR A 654 24.81 -34.00 -20.52
N SER A 655 25.73 -33.10 -20.90
CA SER A 655 27.12 -33.50 -21.18
C SER A 655 27.82 -33.97 -19.90
N LEU A 656 27.55 -33.30 -18.78
CA LEU A 656 28.13 -33.64 -17.47
C LEU A 656 27.74 -35.04 -17.00
N LEU A 657 26.50 -35.50 -17.27
CA LEU A 657 26.05 -36.86 -16.96
C LEU A 657 26.91 -37.93 -17.64
N SER A 658 27.33 -37.69 -18.89
CA SER A 658 28.18 -38.61 -19.64
C SER A 658 29.61 -38.60 -19.11
N GLU A 659 30.14 -37.43 -18.79
CA GLU A 659 31.49 -37.26 -18.25
C GLU A 659 31.64 -37.86 -16.84
N LEU A 660 30.58 -37.81 -16.02
CA LEU A 660 30.52 -38.41 -14.68
C LEU A 660 30.38 -39.94 -14.69
N GLN A 661 30.16 -40.56 -15.86
CA GLN A 661 29.91 -42.00 -16.01
C GLN A 661 28.75 -42.50 -15.15
N CYS A 662 27.63 -41.78 -15.17
CA CYS A 662 26.44 -42.12 -14.39
C CYS A 662 25.72 -43.35 -14.96
N ASP A 663 25.36 -44.30 -14.09
CA ASP A 663 24.55 -45.46 -14.48
C ASP A 663 23.13 -44.99 -14.83
N ASN A 664 22.62 -45.45 -16.00
CA ASN A 664 21.32 -45.08 -16.56
C ASN A 664 21.10 -43.54 -16.58
N PRO A 665 21.65 -42.80 -17.56
CA PRO A 665 21.50 -41.34 -17.65
C PRO A 665 20.04 -40.87 -17.86
N GLY A 666 19.09 -41.80 -18.02
CA GLY A 666 17.67 -41.53 -18.27
C GLY A 666 17.37 -41.29 -19.75
N GLU A 667 16.09 -41.34 -20.12
CA GLU A 667 15.62 -40.79 -21.40
C GLU A 667 15.74 -39.26 -21.31
N VAL A 668 16.95 -38.77 -21.61
CA VAL A 668 17.20 -37.37 -21.86
C VAL A 668 16.38 -36.98 -23.08
N GLU A 669 15.29 -36.25 -22.87
CA GLU A 669 14.58 -35.51 -23.94
C GLU A 669 15.66 -34.87 -24.84
N ASP A 670 15.66 -35.16 -26.14
CA ASP A 670 16.83 -34.86 -27.00
C ASP A 670 17.14 -33.38 -26.90
N ILE A 671 18.22 -33.02 -26.20
CA ILE A 671 18.59 -31.62 -26.00
C ILE A 671 18.77 -30.91 -27.34
N LYS A 672 19.07 -31.64 -28.42
CA LYS A 672 19.10 -31.08 -29.77
C LYS A 672 17.71 -30.63 -30.25
N GLU A 673 16.64 -31.32 -29.85
CA GLU A 673 15.27 -30.93 -30.13
C GLU A 673 14.88 -29.68 -29.31
N ILE A 674 15.20 -29.67 -28.01
CA ILE A 674 14.98 -28.49 -27.16
C ILE A 674 15.74 -27.27 -27.70
N LEU A 675 17.01 -27.44 -28.09
CA LEU A 675 17.84 -26.38 -28.66
C LEU A 675 17.29 -25.88 -30.01
N LYS A 676 16.71 -26.75 -30.84
CA LYS A 676 16.04 -26.32 -32.07
C LYS A 676 14.85 -25.41 -31.76
N ASP A 677 14.04 -25.73 -30.75
CA ASP A 677 12.87 -24.94 -30.37
C ASP A 677 13.23 -23.52 -29.90
N VAL A 678 14.36 -23.36 -29.20
CA VAL A 678 14.82 -22.07 -28.66
C VAL A 678 15.72 -21.27 -29.62
N THR A 679 16.10 -21.86 -30.76
CA THR A 679 16.99 -21.20 -31.73
C THR A 679 16.17 -20.44 -32.78
N ILE A 680 16.39 -19.13 -32.87
CA ILE A 680 15.71 -18.24 -33.82
C ILE A 680 16.69 -17.83 -34.92
N ASP A 681 16.20 -17.72 -36.16
CA ASP A 681 16.98 -17.13 -37.24
C ASP A 681 17.19 -15.62 -36.99
N GLN A 682 18.45 -15.23 -36.81
CA GLN A 682 18.84 -13.84 -36.58
C GLN A 682 18.39 -12.91 -37.73
N GLN A 683 18.30 -13.43 -38.97
CA GLN A 683 17.77 -12.70 -40.12
C GLN A 683 16.29 -12.35 -39.92
N VAL A 684 15.48 -13.23 -39.33
CA VAL A 684 14.06 -12.96 -39.03
C VAL A 684 13.93 -11.85 -38.00
N LYS A 685 14.77 -11.81 -36.96
CA LYS A 685 14.74 -10.72 -35.96
C LYS A 685 15.28 -9.40 -36.53
N ILE A 686 16.33 -9.41 -37.35
CA ILE A 686 16.85 -8.23 -38.05
C ILE A 686 15.80 -7.71 -39.03
N LEU A 687 15.16 -8.57 -39.83
CA LEU A 687 14.05 -8.23 -40.74
C LEU A 687 12.89 -7.64 -39.94
N THR A 688 12.44 -8.30 -38.87
CA THR A 688 11.34 -7.80 -38.02
C THR A 688 11.65 -6.44 -37.39
N LYS A 689 12.91 -6.22 -36.95
CA LYS A 689 13.39 -4.94 -36.38
C LYS A 689 13.58 -3.85 -37.44
N LYS A 690 13.87 -4.24 -38.69
CA LYS A 690 13.98 -3.37 -39.86
C LYS A 690 12.59 -2.96 -40.39
N TYR A 691 11.60 -3.87 -40.34
CA TYR A 691 10.20 -3.60 -40.70
C TYR A 691 9.44 -2.81 -39.63
N SER A 692 9.78 -2.97 -38.35
CA SER A 692 9.18 -2.15 -37.28
C SER A 692 9.64 -0.68 -37.26
N ASN A 693 10.64 -0.30 -38.07
CA ASN A 693 11.28 1.02 -38.04
C ASN A 693 11.07 1.89 -39.30
N HIS A 694 10.25 1.47 -40.28
CA HIS A 694 9.99 2.29 -41.48
C HIS A 694 8.64 3.01 -41.43
N GLU A 695 8.66 4.28 -41.01
CA GLU A 695 7.75 5.33 -41.46
C GLU A 695 8.50 6.09 -42.58
N TYR A 696 7.92 6.14 -43.80
CA TYR A 696 8.34 6.84 -45.04
C TYR A 696 9.50 6.29 -45.91
N SER A 697 9.16 5.70 -47.07
CA SER A 697 9.19 6.40 -48.37
C SER A 697 8.64 5.47 -49.46
N HIS A 698 7.51 5.86 -50.06
CA HIS A 698 7.06 5.33 -51.35
C HIS A 698 8.03 5.80 -52.45
N ASN A 699 8.29 4.91 -53.40
CA ASN A 699 9.06 5.04 -54.65
C ASN A 699 10.49 4.51 -54.58
N VAL A 700 10.82 3.70 -55.61
CA VAL A 700 12.02 2.86 -55.83
C VAL A 700 11.86 1.48 -55.14
N LEU A 701 11.49 0.36 -55.77
CA LEU A 701 11.57 -0.11 -57.16
C LEU A 701 10.33 -0.95 -57.54
N LYS A 702 9.79 -0.69 -58.72
CA LYS A 702 9.18 -1.71 -59.59
C LYS A 702 10.31 -2.59 -60.17
N GLU A 703 9.96 -3.84 -60.49
CA GLU A 703 10.80 -4.92 -61.07
C GLU A 703 11.68 -5.60 -60.01
N SER A 704 11.53 -6.90 -59.69
CA SER A 704 11.35 -8.05 -60.57
C SER A 704 10.42 -9.14 -59.99
N THR A 705 9.68 -9.74 -60.90
CA THR A 705 8.74 -10.88 -60.80
C THR A 705 9.32 -12.20 -60.29
N PHE A 706 8.60 -12.90 -59.41
CA PHE A 706 8.23 -14.32 -59.59
C PHE A 706 6.93 -14.65 -58.83
N HIS A 707 5.98 -15.29 -59.56
CA HIS A 707 4.60 -15.69 -59.17
C HIS A 707 4.58 -16.97 -58.29
N GLU A 708 3.91 -16.97 -57.13
CA GLU A 708 2.59 -17.60 -56.77
C GLU A 708 2.56 -19.15 -56.60
N PRO A 709 1.58 -19.75 -55.86
CA PRO A 709 0.67 -19.23 -54.81
C PRO A 709 0.55 -20.13 -53.55
N VAL A 710 0.22 -19.56 -52.39
CA VAL A 710 -0.58 -20.26 -51.36
C VAL A 710 -1.68 -19.30 -50.92
N VAL A 711 -2.91 -19.63 -51.31
CA VAL A 711 -4.12 -18.93 -50.91
C VAL A 711 -4.32 -19.20 -49.42
N ASP A 712 -4.06 -18.20 -48.58
CA ASP A 712 -4.21 -18.32 -47.14
C ASP A 712 -5.70 -18.18 -46.76
N ASN A 713 -6.27 -19.27 -46.25
CA ASN A 713 -7.68 -19.46 -45.90
C ASN A 713 -8.19 -18.49 -44.81
N PHE A 714 -7.30 -17.66 -44.26
CA PHE A 714 -7.57 -16.72 -43.18
C PHE A 714 -8.32 -15.46 -43.65
N TYR A 715 -8.00 -14.95 -44.85
CA TYR A 715 -8.60 -13.70 -45.35
C TYR A 715 -10.04 -13.89 -45.81
N THR A 716 -10.38 -15.06 -46.35
CA THR A 716 -11.75 -15.45 -46.70
C THR A 716 -12.64 -15.62 -45.47
N MET A 717 -12.12 -16.15 -44.36
CA MET A 717 -12.87 -16.23 -43.09
C MET A 717 -13.03 -14.86 -42.43
N ALA A 718 -11.98 -14.02 -42.41
CA ALA A 718 -12.05 -12.69 -41.82
C ALA A 718 -13.04 -11.77 -42.55
N GLY A 719 -13.10 -11.83 -43.89
CA GLY A 719 -14.01 -11.02 -44.69
C GLY A 719 -15.49 -11.27 -44.37
N SER A 720 -15.87 -12.53 -44.12
CA SER A 720 -17.25 -12.87 -43.75
C SER A 720 -17.65 -12.33 -42.37
N TYR A 721 -16.72 -12.27 -41.42
CA TYR A 721 -16.97 -11.78 -40.07
C TYR A 721 -17.17 -10.26 -40.03
N PHE A 722 -16.40 -9.51 -40.83
CA PHE A 722 -16.52 -8.06 -40.92
C PHE A 722 -17.83 -7.61 -41.61
N LEU A 723 -18.33 -8.36 -42.58
CA LEU A 723 -19.63 -8.09 -43.21
C LEU A 723 -20.80 -8.27 -42.23
N VAL A 724 -20.72 -9.28 -41.35
CA VAL A 724 -21.74 -9.51 -40.32
C VAL A 724 -21.73 -8.40 -39.27
N ILE A 725 -20.56 -7.99 -38.79
CA ILE A 725 -20.44 -6.88 -37.81
C ILE A 725 -20.91 -5.55 -38.40
N GLY A 726 -20.57 -5.28 -39.67
CA GLY A 726 -21.04 -4.10 -40.39
C GLY A 726 -22.57 -4.06 -40.52
N ALA A 727 -23.20 -5.20 -40.79
CA ALA A 727 -24.66 -5.31 -40.84
C ALA A 727 -25.31 -5.02 -39.47
N PHE A 728 -24.77 -5.56 -38.38
CA PHE A 728 -25.29 -5.32 -37.02
C PHE A 728 -25.18 -3.84 -36.61
N LEU A 729 -24.08 -3.17 -36.96
CA LEU A 729 -23.90 -1.73 -36.69
C LEU A 729 -24.88 -0.88 -37.53
N GLY A 730 -25.13 -1.26 -38.78
CA GLY A 730 -26.16 -0.65 -39.62
C GLY A 730 -27.56 -0.76 -38.98
N PHE A 731 -27.97 -1.95 -38.56
CA PHE A 731 -29.26 -2.17 -37.89
C PHE A 731 -29.40 -1.36 -36.59
N PHE A 732 -28.32 -1.19 -35.82
CA PHE A 732 -28.33 -0.37 -34.61
C PHE A 732 -28.55 1.12 -34.90
N ILE A 733 -27.95 1.63 -35.98
CA ILE A 733 -28.15 3.02 -36.44
C ILE A 733 -29.59 3.20 -36.93
N PHE A 734 -30.11 2.30 -37.78
CA PHE A 734 -31.51 2.38 -38.23
C PHE A 734 -32.52 2.23 -37.08
N TYR A 735 -32.23 1.40 -36.08
CA TYR A 735 -33.05 1.30 -34.86
C TYR A 735 -33.12 2.62 -34.07
N LYS A 736 -32.01 3.37 -34.02
CA LYS A 736 -31.93 4.63 -33.27
C LYS A 736 -32.51 5.84 -34.04
N PHE A 737 -32.51 5.80 -35.37
CA PHE A 737 -32.82 6.97 -36.20
C PHE A 737 -34.07 6.83 -37.11
N THR A 738 -34.80 5.71 -37.07
CA THR A 738 -36.09 5.51 -37.80
C THR A 738 -37.28 5.48 -36.81
N PRO A 739 -38.51 5.94 -37.16
CA PRO A 739 -39.59 6.22 -36.19
C PRO A 739 -40.17 5.00 -35.43
N ILE A 740 -39.64 3.80 -35.67
CA ILE A 740 -40.11 2.55 -35.07
C ILE A 740 -39.74 2.48 -33.57
N GLY A 741 -38.66 3.14 -33.13
CA GLY A 741 -38.27 3.23 -31.72
C GLY A 741 -39.30 3.95 -30.82
N SER A 742 -40.09 4.88 -31.39
CA SER A 742 -41.15 5.59 -30.66
C SER A 742 -42.32 4.68 -30.29
N CYS A 743 -42.56 3.62 -31.07
CA CYS A 743 -43.68 2.71 -30.84
C CYS A 743 -43.43 1.74 -29.66
N ILE A 744 -42.17 1.37 -29.40
CA ILE A 744 -41.78 0.49 -28.29
C ILE A 744 -41.71 1.25 -26.96
N ARG A 745 -41.36 2.55 -26.98
CA ARG A 745 -41.35 3.41 -25.78
C ARG A 745 -42.76 3.62 -25.21
N ASN A 746 -43.78 3.68 -26.06
CA ASN A 746 -45.18 3.83 -25.63
C ASN A 746 -45.74 2.57 -24.93
N ARG A 747 -45.23 1.36 -25.22
CA ARG A 747 -45.64 0.13 -24.52
C ARG A 747 -45.04 0.04 -23.11
N ARG A 748 -43.81 0.51 -22.88
CA ARG A 748 -43.19 0.55 -21.52
C ARG A 748 -43.77 1.65 -20.62
N ALA A 749 -44.18 2.79 -21.18
CA ALA A 749 -44.87 3.84 -20.43
C ALA A 749 -46.26 3.41 -19.94
N LYS A 750 -46.97 2.58 -20.71
CA LYS A 750 -48.28 2.01 -20.31
C LYS A 750 -48.15 1.02 -19.14
N LYS A 751 -47.04 0.26 -19.05
CA LYS A 751 -46.77 -0.69 -17.96
C LYS A 751 -46.40 0.02 -16.63
N LYS A 752 -45.64 1.12 -16.70
CA LYS A 752 -45.27 1.93 -15.52
C LYS A 752 -46.42 2.75 -14.92
N ARG A 753 -47.44 3.13 -15.70
CA ARG A 753 -48.65 3.80 -15.16
C ARG A 753 -49.57 2.87 -14.38
N VAL A 754 -49.63 1.58 -14.73
CA VAL A 754 -50.45 0.59 -14.01
C VAL A 754 -49.85 0.27 -12.64
N GLU A 755 -48.52 0.18 -12.56
CA GLU A 755 -47.79 -0.11 -11.32
C GLU A 755 -47.78 1.09 -10.35
N TYR A 756 -47.65 2.32 -10.86
CA TYR A 756 -47.77 3.54 -10.04
C TYR A 756 -49.20 3.76 -9.50
N ASN A 757 -50.23 3.42 -10.27
CA ASN A 757 -51.62 3.51 -9.80
C ASN A 757 -51.97 2.42 -8.76
N TYR A 758 -51.33 1.25 -8.82
CA TYR A 758 -51.48 0.19 -7.81
C TYR A 758 -50.85 0.56 -6.46
N ILE A 759 -49.71 1.27 -6.49
CA ILE A 759 -49.01 1.73 -5.26
C ILE A 759 -49.70 2.98 -4.67
N LYS A 760 -50.27 3.85 -5.50
CA LYS A 760 -50.97 5.07 -5.05
C LYS A 760 -52.36 4.81 -4.46
N GLN A 761 -52.99 3.68 -4.79
CA GLN A 761 -54.29 3.28 -4.22
C GLN A 761 -54.16 2.61 -2.83
N ASN A 762 -52.97 2.11 -2.47
CA ASN A 762 -52.68 1.46 -1.18
C ASN A 762 -52.10 2.40 -0.10
N GLN A 763 -52.05 3.72 -0.33
CA GLN A 763 -51.53 4.72 0.62
C GLN A 763 -52.52 5.82 1.01
N ARG A 764 -53.83 5.62 0.80
CA ARG A 764 -54.85 6.51 1.36
C ARG A 764 -55.98 5.72 2.00
N LEU A 765 -55.93 5.59 3.32
CA LEU A 765 -57.12 5.58 4.17
C LEU A 765 -56.87 6.46 5.41
N PRO A 766 -57.88 7.22 5.89
CA PRO A 766 -57.71 8.30 6.86
C PRO A 766 -57.88 7.82 8.31
N ASN A 767 -57.32 8.61 9.24
CA ASN A 767 -57.61 8.52 10.68
C ASN A 767 -59.12 8.62 10.94
N VAL A 768 -59.69 7.62 11.60
CA VAL A 768 -60.97 7.72 12.33
C VAL A 768 -60.80 6.96 13.65
N GLU A 769 -61.12 7.62 14.75
CA GLU A 769 -61.15 7.07 16.12
C GLU A 769 -62.16 5.92 16.27
N PRO A 770 -61.99 5.01 17.25
CA PRO A 770 -62.84 3.84 17.38
C PRO A 770 -64.12 4.17 18.15
N GLU A 771 -65.27 3.96 17.49
CA GLU A 771 -66.56 3.82 18.17
C GLU A 771 -67.02 2.36 18.06
N TYR A 772 -67.31 1.76 19.22
CA TYR A 772 -67.79 0.39 19.38
C TYR A 772 -69.13 0.19 18.66
N ASN A 773 -69.37 -0.99 18.04
CA ASN A 773 -70.62 -1.77 18.15
C ASN A 773 -70.61 -3.08 17.34
N GLU A 774 -71.56 -3.95 17.71
CA GLU A 774 -71.59 -5.42 17.67
C GLU A 774 -71.75 -6.12 16.30
N LEU A 775 -71.32 -7.39 16.23
CA LEU A 775 -71.47 -8.33 15.10
C LEU A 775 -72.83 -9.05 15.11
N PRO A 776 -73.37 -9.40 13.92
CA PRO A 776 -73.91 -10.75 13.72
C PRO A 776 -73.55 -11.42 12.37
N PRO A 777 -73.78 -12.75 12.23
CA PRO A 777 -72.92 -13.66 11.47
C PRO A 777 -73.52 -14.15 10.14
N GLN A 778 -72.69 -14.62 9.20
CA GLN A 778 -73.16 -15.45 8.09
C GLN A 778 -72.34 -16.71 7.81
N ARG A 779 -73.10 -17.75 7.50
CA ARG A 779 -72.84 -19.18 7.51
C ARG A 779 -72.00 -19.63 6.30
N ARG A 780 -70.98 -20.46 6.55
CA ARG A 780 -70.32 -21.27 5.51
C ARG A 780 -71.15 -22.52 5.19
N ARG A 781 -71.26 -22.83 3.89
CA ARG A 781 -71.48 -24.21 3.40
C ARG A 781 -70.50 -24.46 2.26
N VAL A 782 -69.67 -25.49 2.41
CA VAL A 782 -68.87 -26.10 1.34
C VAL A 782 -69.21 -27.58 1.34
N ARG A 783 -69.48 -28.14 0.15
CA ARG A 783 -69.69 -29.59 -0.06
C ARG A 783 -68.45 -30.17 -0.73
N ILE A 784 -68.05 -31.33 -0.22
CA ILE A 784 -66.95 -32.18 -0.69
C ILE A 784 -67.53 -33.21 -1.68
N ALA A 785 -66.74 -33.63 -2.67
CA ALA A 785 -66.89 -34.93 -3.32
C ALA A 785 -65.50 -35.51 -3.65
N TYR A 786 -65.33 -36.81 -3.37
CA TYR A 786 -64.15 -37.65 -3.56
C TYR A 786 -64.28 -38.54 -4.80
N GLN A 787 -63.14 -39.11 -5.23
CA GLN A 787 -62.87 -40.49 -5.75
C GLN A 787 -61.90 -40.44 -6.94
N ALA A 788 -61.05 -41.43 -7.24
CA ALA A 788 -60.54 -42.68 -6.65
C ALA A 788 -59.24 -42.99 -7.45
N THR A 789 -58.25 -43.78 -7.04
CA THR A 789 -58.22 -45.10 -6.40
C THR A 789 -56.97 -45.26 -5.54
#